data_AF-A0A090D2J0-F1
#
_entry.id   AF-A0A090D2J0-F1
#
_cell.length_a   1.000
_cell.length_b   1.000
_cell.length_c   1.000
_cell.angle_alpha   90.00
_cell.angle_beta   90.00
_cell.angle_gamma   90.00
#
_symmetry.space_group_name_H-M   'P 1'
#
loop_
_entity.id
_entity.type
_entity.pdbx_description
1 polymer ?
#
loop_
_entity_poly.entity_id
_entity_poly.type
_entity_poly.pdbx_seq_one_letter_code
_entity_poly.pdbx_strand_id
1 'polypeptide(L)'
;MWNTLSNAIWGAQSTASLSAAETASSSSDSKGLATKYFENFEPPTQSKKSQRSLLYTSEITTLKKMMPLMKDSQERELILAFSQKIIEQAKEKTHSTIQIETESYLSSVIYLAGVNYKNLADLIDPLNFEQSLEKVCMKCREDISKVLSNVMDLDSECTIQEKEMLRATKEPIAIAKILVTPIGSINVKLIPLVIELMNREGPDFENFIKIKLNEISSKYMLRKEITLAKKPNDPCADMNRILRSYLQLEADEKINDLHAIQATLAALLTLLHQGPVGSCFATSEAKQVQDEQPKWFVKDMRLLIQTGELIRMVEKEKMQFPFVSKMADDDLSCQLEFDTKGNVSEKHFSILECIGIKEALMVMGISEPKEHLEEVVKFILESKKVTIDNFIDTFAKVAIKDEEHIQEKHAKWGKLAFSLQTNSIGRILEYTMASMAAAPAPSHNSKMDDLFGGLKLNLKFTNALQQLDKSFAKAVLSELKESFLEHFHYKYDPDVNSEAASDGSSHFGAFVLYAKEPGLTMKHWKRIKNEEMFKTHLLKAFDALSSMKEWNQDKDKKEGLDSMRSFIQNSNFMGRFKMSYALRNISDTCSIDETWLSKILKKTPWMLAIGDSEGHVFSTYTETPFNYEHTQITPKNAESLIYETLKFCQSKDDLKTQYLTRVDGLHDFNFTPFEDPMLKKMASDKSSPLEEQIKKNLMTPYQMIADQTVPKEAKKELCKFVKERIPASFEEFKKKLACHDWQKMSVFDFYQTVLTLFKEFSTDETALLSLNNNLLMHALSEKDRKGIENGALLAFDTNWNSSQDETIYFAFFFNPGTKELDLGTINHDRTGLRLIGTEKWVKGATWRIFTERMADIGKEKF
;
A
#
# COMPACT_ATOMS: atom_id res chain seq x y z
N MET A 1 20.06 -5.95 -44.27
CA MET A 1 19.40 -5.25 -43.15
C MET A 1 19.55 -5.97 -41.82
N TRP A 2 19.52 -7.31 -41.75
CA TRP A 2 19.80 -8.05 -40.51
C TRP A 2 21.29 -8.11 -40.08
N ASN A 3 22.25 -7.91 -40.99
CA ASN A 3 23.68 -7.87 -40.64
C ASN A 3 24.18 -6.51 -40.09
N THR A 4 23.30 -5.50 -39.98
CA THR A 4 23.69 -4.15 -39.54
C THR A 4 23.40 -3.91 -38.04
N LEU A 5 22.57 -4.74 -37.38
CA LEU A 5 22.29 -4.62 -35.94
C LEU A 5 23.33 -5.31 -35.04
N SER A 6 24.08 -6.29 -35.54
CA SER A 6 25.07 -7.03 -34.72
C SER A 6 26.32 -6.21 -34.37
N ASN A 7 26.61 -5.14 -35.10
CA ASN A 7 27.84 -4.33 -34.91
C ASN A 7 27.63 -3.07 -34.04
N ALA A 8 26.40 -2.77 -33.61
CA ALA A 8 26.11 -1.62 -32.75
C ALA A 8 26.20 -1.91 -31.24
N ILE A 9 26.31 -3.19 -30.84
CA ILE A 9 26.28 -3.60 -29.42
C ILE A 9 27.71 -3.88 -28.86
N TRP A 10 28.75 -3.93 -29.70
CA TRP A 10 30.09 -4.41 -29.31
C TRP A 10 31.25 -3.49 -29.72
N GLY A 11 31.09 -2.18 -29.59
CA GLY A 11 32.10 -1.20 -30.02
C GLY A 11 32.43 -0.12 -28.99
N ALA A 12 32.98 -0.48 -27.83
CA ALA A 12 33.66 0.47 -26.95
C ALA A 12 34.67 -0.21 -26.00
N GLN A 13 35.74 -0.80 -26.56
CA GLN A 13 36.96 -1.08 -25.79
C GLN A 13 38.19 -0.83 -26.67
N SER A 14 38.89 0.26 -26.37
CA SER A 14 40.36 0.48 -26.41
C SER A 14 40.56 1.99 -26.20
N THR A 15 41.53 2.55 -25.50
CA THR A 15 42.93 2.18 -25.24
C THR A 15 43.45 3.02 -24.07
N ALA A 16 44.18 2.43 -23.13
CA ALA A 16 45.34 3.09 -22.52
C ALA A 16 46.33 2.03 -22.03
N SER A 17 47.57 2.23 -22.43
CA SER A 17 48.67 1.29 -22.51
C SER A 17 49.44 1.05 -21.19
N LEU A 18 49.80 -0.22 -21.00
CA LEU A 18 51.02 -0.77 -20.41
C LEU A 18 52.18 0.19 -20.06
N SER A 19 52.70 0.07 -18.83
CA SER A 19 54.13 -0.23 -18.59
C SER A 19 54.41 -0.77 -17.16
N ALA A 20 55.12 -1.93 -17.14
CA ALA A 20 56.16 -2.41 -16.20
C ALA A 20 55.99 -2.28 -14.66
N ALA A 21 56.45 -3.17 -13.79
CA ALA A 21 57.05 -4.51 -13.80
C ALA A 21 57.23 -4.92 -12.30
N GLU A 22 57.24 -6.23 -12.01
CA GLU A 22 58.02 -6.94 -10.95
C GLU A 22 57.98 -6.41 -9.49
N THR A 23 57.71 -7.17 -8.41
CA THR A 23 58.19 -8.50 -7.98
C THR A 23 57.59 -8.85 -6.60
N ALA A 24 57.44 -10.16 -6.30
CA ALA A 24 57.47 -10.83 -4.97
C ALA A 24 56.43 -10.43 -3.89
N SER A 25 55.91 -11.26 -2.98
CA SER A 25 56.04 -12.67 -2.62
C SER A 25 54.95 -13.02 -1.59
N SER A 26 54.39 -14.23 -1.68
CA SER A 26 53.90 -15.08 -0.57
C SER A 26 53.21 -14.47 0.66
N SER A 27 51.96 -14.87 0.91
CA SER A 27 51.66 -15.75 2.06
C SER A 27 50.25 -16.35 1.95
N SER A 28 50.22 -17.64 2.25
CA SER A 28 49.09 -18.53 2.39
C SER A 28 48.26 -18.20 3.63
N ASP A 29 46.93 -18.25 3.51
CA ASP A 29 46.02 -19.01 4.38
C ASP A 29 44.63 -18.37 4.43
N SER A 30 43.70 -18.91 3.64
CA SER A 30 42.25 -18.81 3.85
C SER A 30 41.50 -19.78 2.92
N LYS A 31 41.90 -21.05 2.92
CA LYS A 31 41.04 -22.15 2.45
C LYS A 31 40.48 -22.88 3.66
N GLY A 32 39.36 -22.38 4.17
CA GLY A 32 38.61 -23.07 5.20
C GLY A 32 37.47 -22.21 5.71
N LEU A 33 36.35 -22.17 4.99
CA LEU A 33 34.99 -21.90 5.51
C LEU A 33 33.87 -21.83 4.44
N ALA A 34 34.14 -22.08 3.15
CA ALA A 34 33.12 -21.99 2.09
C ALA A 34 32.50 -23.32 1.61
N THR A 35 32.83 -24.47 2.22
CA THR A 35 32.45 -25.79 1.66
C THR A 35 31.66 -26.67 2.63
N LYS A 36 30.69 -26.11 3.37
CA LYS A 36 29.87 -26.90 4.30
C LYS A 36 28.35 -26.69 4.28
N TYR A 37 27.80 -26.01 3.26
CA TYR A 37 26.35 -25.72 3.21
C TYR A 37 25.64 -26.07 1.88
N PHE A 38 26.23 -26.90 1.03
CA PHE A 38 25.55 -27.41 -0.19
C PHE A 38 25.40 -28.94 -0.27
N GLU A 39 25.66 -29.66 0.81
CA GLU A 39 25.40 -31.10 0.88
C GLU A 39 24.04 -31.35 1.54
N ASN A 40 22.97 -31.35 0.72
CA ASN A 40 21.77 -32.19 0.89
C ASN A 40 20.76 -31.91 -0.24
N PHE A 41 21.17 -32.10 -1.49
CA PHE A 41 20.31 -32.51 -2.61
C PHE A 41 21.22 -32.86 -3.79
N GLU A 42 21.91 -33.99 -3.73
CA GLU A 42 22.41 -34.62 -4.95
C GLU A 42 21.26 -35.41 -5.59
N PRO A 43 20.74 -35.03 -6.77
CA PRO A 43 19.94 -35.96 -7.55
C PRO A 43 20.86 -37.09 -8.03
N PRO A 44 20.35 -38.32 -8.21
CA PRO A 44 21.18 -39.45 -8.62
C PRO A 44 21.88 -39.12 -9.95
N THR A 45 23.15 -39.54 -10.05
CA THR A 45 24.01 -39.41 -11.23
C THR A 45 23.44 -40.18 -12.43
N GLN A 46 22.45 -39.59 -13.09
CA GLN A 46 21.95 -40.04 -14.38
C GLN A 46 22.78 -39.40 -15.50
N SER A 47 22.98 -40.15 -16.59
CA SER A 47 23.77 -39.70 -17.75
C SER A 47 23.29 -38.32 -18.28
N LYS A 48 24.21 -37.52 -18.85
CA LYS A 48 23.90 -36.20 -19.47
C LYS A 48 22.75 -36.25 -20.51
N LYS A 49 22.49 -37.43 -21.09
CA LYS A 49 21.37 -37.67 -22.02
C LYS A 49 20.01 -37.77 -21.29
N SER A 50 20.00 -38.30 -20.07
CA SER A 50 18.84 -38.39 -19.17
C SER A 50 18.40 -37.02 -18.65
N GLN A 51 19.36 -36.21 -18.19
CA GLN A 51 19.09 -34.84 -17.70
C GLN A 51 18.47 -33.94 -18.77
N ARG A 52 18.85 -34.11 -20.05
CA ARG A 52 18.27 -33.33 -21.16
C ARG A 52 16.80 -33.65 -21.45
N SER A 53 16.35 -34.87 -21.18
CA SER A 53 14.93 -35.23 -21.35
C SER A 53 14.02 -34.61 -20.29
N LEU A 54 14.56 -34.33 -19.10
CA LEU A 54 13.83 -33.73 -17.97
C LEU A 54 13.55 -32.23 -18.18
N LEU A 55 14.34 -31.53 -19.02
CA LEU A 55 14.32 -30.07 -19.15
C LEU A 55 13.01 -29.49 -19.70
N TYR A 56 12.30 -30.20 -20.59
CA TYR A 56 11.02 -29.74 -21.17
C TYR A 56 9.80 -30.46 -20.58
N THR A 57 10.02 -31.24 -19.51
CA THR A 57 8.97 -32.10 -18.94
C THR A 57 7.89 -31.26 -18.28
N SER A 58 8.22 -30.11 -17.69
CA SER A 58 7.26 -29.21 -17.04
C SER A 58 6.23 -28.60 -17.99
N GLU A 59 6.68 -28.08 -19.13
CA GLU A 59 5.87 -27.39 -20.13
C GLU A 59 4.92 -28.38 -20.82
N ILE A 60 5.45 -29.53 -21.25
CA ILE A 60 4.61 -30.60 -21.81
C ILE A 60 3.65 -31.18 -20.78
N THR A 61 4.07 -31.32 -19.52
CA THR A 61 3.16 -31.76 -18.46
C THR A 61 2.03 -30.76 -18.24
N THR A 62 2.33 -29.47 -18.28
CA THR A 62 1.34 -28.39 -18.19
C THR A 62 0.36 -28.48 -19.36
N LEU A 63 0.87 -28.55 -20.59
CA LEU A 63 0.05 -28.65 -21.79
C LEU A 63 -0.83 -29.91 -21.78
N LYS A 64 -0.28 -31.08 -21.41
CA LYS A 64 -1.03 -32.33 -21.25
C LYS A 64 -2.14 -32.22 -20.21
N LYS A 65 -1.91 -31.52 -19.11
CA LYS A 65 -2.94 -31.25 -18.09
C LYS A 65 -4.01 -30.28 -18.58
N MET A 66 -3.72 -29.43 -19.56
CA MET A 66 -4.69 -28.54 -20.21
C MET A 66 -5.54 -29.26 -21.26
N MET A 67 -5.04 -30.34 -21.88
CA MET A 67 -5.76 -31.08 -22.94
C MET A 67 -7.21 -31.47 -22.58
N PRO A 68 -7.55 -31.91 -21.35
CA PRO A 68 -8.94 -32.22 -21.01
C PRO A 68 -9.89 -31.01 -21.11
N LEU A 69 -9.38 -29.78 -21.07
CA LEU A 69 -10.17 -28.54 -21.17
C LEU A 69 -10.52 -28.19 -22.63
N MET A 70 -9.83 -28.78 -23.61
CA MET A 70 -10.05 -28.55 -25.03
C MET A 70 -11.06 -29.57 -25.55
N LYS A 71 -12.15 -29.10 -26.18
CA LYS A 71 -13.30 -29.97 -26.53
C LYS A 71 -13.02 -30.85 -27.75
N ASP A 72 -12.25 -30.35 -28.72
CA ASP A 72 -11.98 -31.03 -29.98
C ASP A 72 -10.77 -31.96 -29.86
N SER A 73 -10.88 -33.24 -30.23
CA SER A 73 -9.76 -34.19 -30.18
C SER A 73 -8.70 -33.95 -31.25
N GLN A 74 -9.08 -33.51 -32.45
CA GLN A 74 -8.13 -33.31 -33.55
C GLN A 74 -7.25 -32.09 -33.29
N GLU A 75 -7.86 -30.98 -32.86
CA GLU A 75 -7.11 -29.76 -32.49
C GLU A 75 -6.12 -30.04 -31.34
N ARG A 76 -6.53 -30.85 -30.35
CA ARG A 76 -5.66 -31.29 -29.25
C ARG A 76 -4.45 -32.09 -29.71
N GLU A 77 -4.68 -33.09 -30.56
CA GLU A 77 -3.61 -33.94 -31.10
C GLU A 77 -2.64 -33.12 -31.95
N LEU A 78 -3.14 -32.19 -32.75
CA LEU A 78 -2.35 -31.27 -33.56
C LEU A 78 -1.42 -30.40 -32.69
N ILE A 79 -1.98 -29.75 -31.66
CA ILE A 79 -1.22 -28.89 -30.74
C ILE A 79 -0.15 -29.70 -29.98
N LEU A 80 -0.50 -30.92 -29.53
CA LEU A 80 0.43 -31.79 -28.82
C LEU A 80 1.56 -32.27 -29.74
N ALA A 81 1.25 -32.66 -30.98
CA ALA A 81 2.24 -33.06 -31.98
C ALA A 81 3.17 -31.91 -32.34
N PHE A 82 2.62 -30.71 -32.55
CA PHE A 82 3.40 -29.50 -32.80
C PHE A 82 4.37 -29.20 -31.65
N SER A 83 3.91 -29.33 -30.40
CA SER A 83 4.74 -29.13 -29.20
C SER A 83 5.84 -30.18 -29.05
N GLN A 84 5.56 -31.44 -29.42
CA GLN A 84 6.58 -32.48 -29.45
C GLN A 84 7.65 -32.21 -30.50
N LYS A 85 7.25 -31.72 -31.68
CA LYS A 85 8.17 -31.35 -32.77
C LYS A 85 9.09 -30.19 -32.37
N ILE A 86 8.60 -29.20 -31.62
CA ILE A 86 9.43 -28.14 -31.00
C ILE A 86 10.55 -28.75 -30.14
N ILE A 87 10.23 -29.74 -29.32
CA ILE A 87 11.20 -30.41 -28.43
C ILE A 87 12.18 -31.28 -29.20
N GLU A 88 11.74 -31.95 -30.26
CA GLU A 88 12.61 -32.75 -31.11
C GLU A 88 13.67 -31.89 -31.80
N GLN A 89 13.27 -30.76 -32.40
CA GLN A 89 14.19 -29.77 -32.97
C GLN A 89 15.21 -29.25 -31.95
N ALA A 90 14.78 -29.04 -30.70
CA ALA A 90 15.67 -28.61 -29.63
C ALA A 90 16.70 -29.68 -29.22
N LYS A 91 16.36 -30.97 -29.33
CA LYS A 91 17.28 -32.07 -28.99
C LYS A 91 18.41 -32.24 -30.01
N GLU A 92 18.15 -31.88 -31.26
CA GLU A 92 19.13 -31.96 -32.36
C GLU A 92 20.22 -30.87 -32.24
N LYS A 93 19.92 -29.80 -31.51
CA LYS A 93 20.75 -28.62 -31.36
C LYS A 93 21.48 -28.62 -30.00
N THR A 94 22.81 -28.48 -29.99
CA THR A 94 23.66 -28.68 -28.79
C THR A 94 23.91 -27.43 -27.92
N HIS A 95 23.36 -26.26 -28.26
CA HIS A 95 23.66 -24.98 -27.59
C HIS A 95 22.62 -24.57 -26.55
N SER A 96 23.07 -23.94 -25.46
CA SER A 96 22.22 -23.41 -24.37
C SER A 96 21.24 -22.32 -24.81
N THR A 97 21.60 -21.50 -25.80
CA THR A 97 20.71 -20.47 -26.37
C THR A 97 19.43 -21.09 -26.95
N ILE A 98 19.57 -22.26 -27.58
CA ILE A 98 18.46 -22.95 -28.24
C ILE A 98 17.47 -23.51 -27.21
N GLN A 99 17.94 -23.83 -26.00
CA GLN A 99 17.06 -24.24 -24.91
C GLN A 99 16.14 -23.09 -24.48
N ILE A 100 16.68 -21.89 -24.29
CA ILE A 100 15.91 -20.71 -23.88
C ILE A 100 14.85 -20.37 -24.94
N GLU A 101 15.22 -20.41 -26.22
CA GLU A 101 14.29 -20.23 -27.34
C GLU A 101 13.18 -21.28 -27.35
N THR A 102 13.53 -22.55 -27.16
CA THR A 102 12.57 -23.67 -27.13
C THR A 102 11.56 -23.52 -25.99
N GLU A 103 12.03 -23.16 -24.80
CA GLU A 103 11.16 -22.91 -23.64
C GLU A 103 10.22 -21.73 -23.92
N SER A 104 10.70 -20.66 -24.56
CA SER A 104 9.87 -19.52 -24.98
C SER A 104 8.79 -19.92 -25.99
N TYR A 105 9.14 -20.77 -26.98
CA TYR A 105 8.19 -21.29 -27.96
C TYR A 105 7.09 -22.13 -27.33
N LEU A 106 7.45 -23.11 -26.48
CA LEU A 106 6.47 -23.92 -25.75
C LEU A 106 5.57 -23.07 -24.87
N SER A 107 6.11 -21.99 -24.31
CA SER A 107 5.36 -21.08 -23.44
C SER A 107 4.36 -20.23 -24.20
N SER A 108 4.69 -19.85 -25.43
CA SER A 108 3.75 -19.20 -26.36
C SER A 108 2.61 -20.15 -26.75
N VAL A 109 2.93 -21.42 -27.01
CA VAL A 109 1.92 -22.46 -27.26
C VAL A 109 1.01 -22.64 -26.04
N ILE A 110 1.56 -22.75 -24.82
CA ILE A 110 0.79 -22.89 -23.58
C ILE A 110 -0.15 -21.69 -23.39
N TYR A 111 0.33 -20.47 -23.62
CA TYR A 111 -0.47 -19.25 -23.51
C TYR A 111 -1.65 -19.27 -24.50
N LEU A 112 -1.37 -19.44 -25.80
CA LEU A 112 -2.43 -19.43 -26.83
C LEU A 112 -3.41 -20.60 -26.67
N ALA A 113 -2.93 -21.77 -26.23
CA ALA A 113 -3.78 -22.91 -25.90
C ALA A 113 -4.74 -22.59 -24.74
N GLY A 114 -4.31 -21.76 -23.78
CA GLY A 114 -5.13 -21.34 -22.66
C GLY A 114 -6.15 -20.26 -23.02
N VAL A 115 -5.78 -19.33 -23.90
CA VAL A 115 -6.65 -18.22 -24.33
C VAL A 115 -7.67 -18.68 -25.37
N ASN A 116 -7.22 -19.31 -26.45
CA ASN A 116 -8.07 -19.77 -27.54
C ASN A 116 -7.36 -20.87 -28.35
N TYR A 117 -7.49 -22.12 -27.90
CA TYR A 117 -6.84 -23.26 -28.53
C TYR A 117 -7.27 -23.52 -29.99
N LYS A 118 -8.46 -23.06 -30.40
CA LYS A 118 -8.92 -23.18 -31.80
C LYS A 118 -8.11 -22.28 -32.72
N ASN A 119 -7.96 -21.01 -32.33
CA ASN A 119 -7.13 -20.06 -33.05
C ASN A 119 -5.67 -20.56 -33.12
N LEU A 120 -5.15 -21.13 -32.03
CA LEU A 120 -3.84 -21.77 -32.05
C LEU A 120 -3.76 -22.92 -33.08
N ALA A 121 -4.76 -23.80 -33.15
CA ALA A 121 -4.78 -24.89 -34.11
C ALA A 121 -4.78 -24.37 -35.57
N ASP A 122 -5.50 -23.29 -35.85
CA ASP A 122 -5.54 -22.65 -37.18
C ASP A 122 -4.18 -22.05 -37.61
N LEU A 123 -3.31 -21.71 -36.66
CA LEU A 123 -1.96 -21.21 -36.94
C LEU A 123 -0.96 -22.33 -37.27
N ILE A 124 -1.29 -23.58 -36.94
CA ILE A 124 -0.39 -24.73 -37.11
C ILE A 124 -0.66 -25.40 -38.46
N ASP A 125 0.28 -25.23 -39.38
CA ASP A 125 0.39 -26.02 -40.61
C ASP A 125 1.34 -27.20 -40.35
N PRO A 126 0.84 -28.46 -40.31
CA PRO A 126 1.68 -29.65 -40.11
C PRO A 126 2.81 -29.78 -41.15
N LEU A 127 2.62 -29.22 -42.34
CA LEU A 127 3.57 -29.28 -43.46
C LEU A 127 4.63 -28.19 -43.38
N ASN A 128 4.38 -27.10 -42.66
CA ASN A 128 5.30 -25.96 -42.55
C ASN A 128 5.55 -25.55 -41.09
N PHE A 129 6.46 -26.27 -40.44
CA PHE A 129 6.75 -26.10 -39.02
C PHE A 129 7.34 -24.72 -38.66
N GLU A 130 8.35 -24.25 -39.40
CA GLU A 130 9.03 -22.97 -39.11
C GLU A 130 8.05 -21.79 -39.26
N GLN A 131 7.23 -21.80 -40.32
CA GLN A 131 6.20 -20.77 -40.49
C GLN A 131 5.13 -20.83 -39.40
N SER A 132 4.74 -22.03 -38.97
CA SER A 132 3.79 -22.20 -37.85
C SER A 132 4.37 -21.66 -36.55
N LEU A 133 5.65 -21.93 -36.28
CA LEU A 133 6.36 -21.44 -35.11
C LEU A 133 6.43 -19.91 -35.08
N GLU A 134 6.77 -19.29 -36.19
CA GLU A 134 6.78 -17.82 -36.34
C GLU A 134 5.38 -17.23 -36.10
N LYS A 135 4.34 -17.78 -36.76
CA LYS A 135 2.94 -17.35 -36.58
C LYS A 135 2.48 -17.45 -35.12
N VAL A 136 2.80 -18.55 -34.45
CA VAL A 136 2.47 -18.77 -33.03
C VAL A 136 3.15 -17.73 -32.14
N CYS A 137 4.45 -17.47 -32.35
CA CYS A 137 5.20 -16.50 -31.55
C CYS A 137 4.72 -15.06 -31.80
N MET A 138 4.49 -14.70 -33.06
CA MET A 138 3.93 -13.40 -33.43
C MET A 138 2.55 -13.20 -32.81
N LYS A 139 1.66 -14.19 -32.93
CA LYS A 139 0.32 -14.10 -32.36
C LYS A 139 0.35 -13.96 -30.84
N CYS A 140 1.19 -14.73 -30.16
CA CYS A 140 1.39 -14.63 -28.71
C CYS A 140 1.83 -13.20 -28.31
N ARG A 141 2.84 -12.64 -29.01
CA ARG A 141 3.31 -11.27 -28.79
C ARG A 141 2.22 -10.24 -29.05
N GLU A 142 1.48 -10.36 -30.15
CA GLU A 142 0.37 -9.46 -30.50
C GLU A 142 -0.73 -9.48 -29.44
N ASP A 143 -1.14 -10.66 -28.98
CA ASP A 143 -2.18 -10.80 -27.96
C ASP A 143 -1.75 -10.21 -26.61
N ILE A 144 -0.52 -10.48 -26.17
CA ILE A 144 0.03 -9.89 -24.94
C ILE A 144 0.16 -8.38 -25.08
N SER A 145 0.72 -7.91 -26.20
CA SER A 145 0.88 -6.48 -26.48
C SER A 145 -0.47 -5.76 -26.46
N LYS A 146 -1.50 -6.36 -27.08
CA LYS A 146 -2.88 -5.84 -27.08
C LYS A 146 -3.47 -5.77 -25.67
N VAL A 147 -3.27 -6.80 -24.85
CA VAL A 147 -3.76 -6.81 -23.46
C VAL A 147 -3.08 -5.70 -22.65
N LEU A 148 -1.77 -5.56 -22.75
CA LEU A 148 -1.03 -4.51 -22.04
C LEU A 148 -1.35 -3.11 -22.57
N SER A 149 -1.51 -2.93 -23.89
CA SER A 149 -1.88 -1.64 -24.48
C SER A 149 -3.29 -1.21 -24.08
N ASN A 150 -4.24 -2.14 -24.00
CA ASN A 150 -5.58 -1.83 -23.53
C ASN A 150 -5.59 -1.26 -22.11
N VAL A 151 -4.67 -1.69 -21.24
CA VAL A 151 -4.50 -1.13 -19.89
C VAL A 151 -3.98 0.31 -19.96
N MET A 152 -3.18 0.66 -20.97
CA MET A 152 -2.64 2.02 -21.16
C MET A 152 -3.66 3.00 -21.73
N ASP A 153 -4.57 2.50 -22.55
CA ASP A 153 -5.66 3.26 -23.13
C ASP A 153 -6.82 3.47 -22.13
N LEU A 154 -6.72 2.87 -20.93
CA LEU A 154 -7.60 3.18 -19.80
C LEU A 154 -7.39 4.65 -19.40
N ASP A 155 -8.47 5.44 -19.50
CA ASP A 155 -8.58 6.81 -19.00
C ASP A 155 -7.65 7.87 -19.63
N SER A 156 -7.64 7.98 -20.96
CA SER A 156 -7.07 9.18 -21.59
C SER A 156 -7.90 10.46 -21.39
N GLU A 157 -9.15 10.37 -20.92
CA GLU A 157 -10.07 11.53 -20.83
C GLU A 157 -10.74 11.75 -19.45
N CYS A 158 -10.92 10.71 -18.63
CA CYS A 158 -11.47 10.88 -17.28
C CYS A 158 -10.36 11.27 -16.29
N THR A 159 -10.55 12.37 -15.57
CA THR A 159 -9.62 12.85 -14.52
C THR A 159 -10.26 12.80 -13.15
N ILE A 160 -11.15 11.82 -12.93
CA ILE A 160 -11.78 11.56 -11.63
C ILE A 160 -10.89 10.64 -10.78
N GLN A 161 -10.17 9.73 -11.43
CA GLN A 161 -9.25 8.79 -10.78
C GLN A 161 -7.85 9.02 -11.33
N GLU A 162 -6.83 8.88 -10.47
CA GLU A 162 -5.44 9.05 -10.89
C GLU A 162 -5.03 7.93 -11.87
N LYS A 163 -4.69 8.34 -13.10
CA LYS A 163 -4.35 7.42 -14.19
C LYS A 163 -3.20 6.48 -13.84
N GLU A 164 -2.16 7.01 -13.17
CA GLU A 164 -0.98 6.21 -12.81
C GLU A 164 -1.32 5.14 -11.78
N MET A 165 -2.14 5.46 -10.78
CA MET A 165 -2.60 4.50 -9.77
C MET A 165 -3.54 3.44 -10.33
N LEU A 166 -4.43 3.84 -11.25
CA LEU A 166 -5.25 2.90 -11.99
C LEU A 166 -4.37 1.93 -12.77
N ARG A 167 -3.36 2.44 -13.49
CA ARG A 167 -2.40 1.63 -14.22
C ARG A 167 -1.60 0.71 -13.30
N ALA A 168 -1.10 1.23 -12.18
CA ALA A 168 -0.35 0.50 -11.17
C ALA A 168 -1.13 -0.69 -10.61
N THR A 169 -2.47 -0.64 -10.62
CA THR A 169 -3.35 -1.74 -10.18
C THR A 169 -3.76 -2.66 -11.34
N LYS A 170 -4.12 -2.12 -12.50
CA LYS A 170 -4.68 -2.87 -13.64
C LYS A 170 -3.62 -3.66 -14.42
N GLU A 171 -2.41 -3.13 -14.52
CA GLU A 171 -1.31 -3.79 -15.23
C GLU A 171 -0.90 -5.11 -14.53
N PRO A 172 -0.71 -5.17 -13.19
CA PRO A 172 -0.57 -6.42 -12.44
C PRO A 172 -1.67 -7.46 -12.68
N ILE A 173 -2.94 -7.03 -12.76
CA ILE A 173 -4.08 -7.93 -13.03
C ILE A 173 -3.97 -8.53 -14.43
N ALA A 174 -3.67 -7.70 -15.43
CA ALA A 174 -3.47 -8.14 -16.81
C ALA A 174 -2.30 -9.12 -16.92
N ILE A 175 -1.17 -8.82 -16.28
CA ILE A 175 0.01 -9.70 -16.23
C ILE A 175 -0.33 -11.03 -15.54
N ALA A 176 -1.08 -11.01 -14.44
CA ALA A 176 -1.50 -12.23 -13.76
C ALA A 176 -2.40 -13.10 -14.65
N LYS A 177 -3.33 -12.49 -15.41
CA LYS A 177 -4.17 -13.20 -16.40
C LYS A 177 -3.34 -13.77 -17.55
N ILE A 178 -2.27 -13.10 -17.97
CA ILE A 178 -1.34 -13.59 -19.00
C ILE A 178 -0.51 -14.78 -18.50
N LEU A 179 0.01 -14.70 -17.28
CA LEU A 179 0.97 -15.67 -16.75
C LEU A 179 0.33 -16.92 -16.13
N VAL A 180 -0.88 -16.83 -15.58
CA VAL A 180 -1.54 -17.98 -14.94
C VAL A 180 -2.32 -18.79 -15.98
N THR A 181 -1.95 -20.06 -16.14
CA THR A 181 -2.61 -20.99 -17.06
C THR A 181 -3.99 -21.41 -16.55
N PRO A 182 -4.90 -21.94 -17.42
CA PRO A 182 -6.21 -22.42 -16.99
C PRO A 182 -6.21 -23.51 -15.92
N ILE A 183 -5.08 -24.21 -15.73
CA ILE A 183 -4.92 -25.24 -14.68
C ILE A 183 -4.32 -24.67 -13.37
N GLY A 184 -4.11 -23.35 -13.29
CA GLY A 184 -3.57 -22.66 -12.12
C GLY A 184 -2.05 -22.72 -11.97
N SER A 185 -1.29 -23.09 -13.01
CA SER A 185 0.17 -23.02 -13.00
C SER A 185 0.67 -21.67 -13.54
N ILE A 186 1.88 -21.25 -13.15
CA ILE A 186 2.49 -19.99 -13.64
C ILE A 186 3.43 -20.29 -14.82
N ASN A 187 3.18 -19.65 -15.95
CA ASN A 187 3.99 -19.72 -17.18
C ASN A 187 5.23 -18.81 -17.10
N VAL A 188 6.19 -19.17 -16.25
CA VAL A 188 7.37 -18.34 -15.92
C VAL A 188 8.25 -18.00 -17.11
N LYS A 189 8.25 -18.84 -18.13
CA LYS A 189 9.09 -18.69 -19.33
C LYS A 189 8.54 -17.62 -20.27
N LEU A 190 7.32 -17.14 -20.04
CA LEU A 190 6.72 -15.99 -20.72
C LEU A 190 7.15 -14.64 -20.10
N ILE A 191 7.69 -14.65 -18.87
CA ILE A 191 8.09 -13.43 -18.14
C ILE A 191 9.06 -12.54 -18.94
N PRO A 192 10.11 -13.05 -19.60
CA PRO A 192 11.00 -12.20 -20.39
C PRO A 192 10.28 -11.43 -21.50
N LEU A 193 9.31 -12.06 -22.18
CA LEU A 193 8.49 -11.40 -23.20
C LEU A 193 7.57 -10.34 -22.59
N VAL A 194 6.95 -10.63 -21.44
CA VAL A 194 6.13 -9.64 -20.72
C VAL A 194 6.97 -8.43 -20.33
N ILE A 195 8.15 -8.63 -19.72
CA ILE A 195 9.07 -7.55 -19.36
C ILE A 195 9.49 -6.76 -20.60
N GLU A 196 9.80 -7.43 -21.72
CA GLU A 196 10.16 -6.77 -22.98
C GLU A 196 9.04 -5.87 -23.49
N LEU A 197 7.79 -6.35 -23.47
CA LEU A 197 6.63 -5.59 -23.95
C LEU A 197 6.20 -4.47 -23.00
N MET A 198 6.54 -4.59 -21.71
CA MET A 198 6.48 -3.50 -20.75
C MET A 198 7.59 -2.47 -20.95
N ASN A 199 8.75 -2.85 -21.53
CA ASN A 199 10.03 -2.13 -21.42
C ASN A 199 10.04 -0.74 -22.10
N ARG A 200 9.39 0.20 -21.43
CA ARG A 200 9.36 1.63 -21.70
C ARG A 200 10.11 2.31 -20.55
N GLU A 201 10.64 3.51 -20.79
CA GLU A 201 11.01 4.40 -19.69
C GLU A 201 9.71 4.69 -18.94
N GLY A 202 9.59 4.11 -17.76
CA GLY A 202 8.33 3.96 -17.07
C GLY A 202 8.43 4.31 -15.59
N PRO A 203 7.29 4.64 -14.97
CA PRO A 203 7.17 4.96 -13.55
C PRO A 203 7.72 3.88 -12.61
N ASP A 204 7.92 4.22 -11.34
CA ASP A 204 8.57 3.36 -10.36
C ASP A 204 7.83 2.02 -10.13
N PHE A 205 6.49 1.99 -10.26
CA PHE A 205 5.72 0.76 -10.16
C PHE A 205 6.04 -0.26 -11.28
N GLU A 206 6.41 0.17 -12.49
CA GLU A 206 6.79 -0.77 -13.55
C GLU A 206 8.10 -1.47 -13.20
N ASN A 207 9.05 -0.73 -12.64
CA ASN A 207 10.31 -1.28 -12.16
C ASN A 207 10.07 -2.27 -11.01
N PHE A 208 9.15 -1.95 -10.09
CA PHE A 208 8.70 -2.86 -9.06
C PHE A 208 8.15 -4.18 -9.64
N ILE A 209 7.23 -4.10 -10.61
CA ILE A 209 6.68 -5.27 -11.31
C ILE A 209 7.81 -6.10 -11.94
N LYS A 210 8.74 -5.47 -12.67
CA LYS A 210 9.89 -6.14 -13.30
C LYS A 210 10.75 -6.88 -12.27
N ILE A 211 11.03 -6.27 -11.11
CA ILE A 211 11.77 -6.90 -10.02
C ILE A 211 11.01 -8.13 -9.52
N LYS A 212 9.73 -8.00 -9.18
CA LYS A 212 8.91 -9.13 -8.67
C LYS A 212 8.76 -10.25 -9.69
N LEU A 213 8.61 -9.93 -10.97
CA LEU A 213 8.59 -10.92 -12.05
C LEU A 213 9.90 -11.73 -12.14
N ASN A 214 11.05 -11.06 -12.02
CA ASN A 214 12.35 -11.74 -11.97
C ASN A 214 12.49 -12.61 -10.70
N GLU A 215 11.96 -12.17 -9.56
CA GLU A 215 11.91 -12.99 -8.35
C GLU A 215 11.03 -14.23 -8.52
N ILE A 216 9.84 -14.08 -9.12
CA ILE A 216 8.93 -15.18 -9.42
C ILE A 216 9.61 -16.17 -10.36
N SER A 217 10.31 -15.69 -11.38
CA SER A 217 11.05 -16.54 -12.33
C SER A 217 12.14 -17.37 -11.64
N SER A 218 12.88 -16.77 -10.71
CA SER A 218 14.01 -17.42 -10.02
C SER A 218 13.64 -18.26 -8.79
N LYS A 219 12.61 -17.89 -8.01
CA LYS A 219 12.27 -18.51 -6.72
C LYS A 219 11.14 -19.54 -6.82
N TYR A 220 11.47 -20.84 -6.94
CA TYR A 220 10.47 -21.92 -7.03
C TYR A 220 9.48 -21.96 -5.87
N MET A 221 9.95 -21.77 -4.63
CA MET A 221 9.08 -21.83 -3.45
C MET A 221 8.04 -20.71 -3.41
N LEU A 222 8.37 -19.53 -3.95
CA LEU A 222 7.43 -18.41 -4.08
C LEU A 222 6.31 -18.80 -5.06
N ARG A 223 6.66 -19.33 -6.23
CA ARG A 223 5.68 -19.80 -7.22
C ARG A 223 4.77 -20.87 -6.66
N LYS A 224 5.35 -21.85 -5.95
CA LYS A 224 4.59 -22.92 -5.33
C LYS A 224 3.54 -22.34 -4.37
N GLU A 225 3.93 -21.39 -3.52
CA GLU A 225 2.98 -20.76 -2.58
C GLU A 225 1.85 -20.02 -3.30
N ILE A 226 2.13 -19.30 -4.40
CA ILE A 226 1.11 -18.62 -5.21
C ILE A 226 0.09 -19.64 -5.76
N THR A 227 0.56 -20.76 -6.29
CA THR A 227 -0.32 -21.81 -6.85
C THR A 227 -1.17 -22.56 -5.81
N LEU A 228 -0.89 -22.39 -4.51
CA LEU A 228 -1.72 -22.95 -3.44
C LEU A 228 -2.97 -22.12 -3.18
N ALA A 229 -3.10 -20.92 -3.76
CA ALA A 229 -4.27 -20.07 -3.55
C ALA A 229 -5.57 -20.79 -3.93
N LYS A 230 -6.60 -20.59 -3.10
CA LYS A 230 -7.90 -21.23 -3.21
C LYS A 230 -8.99 -20.18 -3.13
N LYS A 231 -10.10 -20.46 -3.81
CA LYS A 231 -11.30 -19.62 -3.71
C LYS A 231 -11.77 -19.48 -2.25
N PRO A 232 -12.56 -18.42 -1.92
CA PRO A 232 -13.16 -18.28 -0.61
C PRO A 232 -13.93 -19.54 -0.19
N ASN A 233 -13.77 -19.94 1.08
CA ASN A 233 -14.45 -21.12 1.64
C ASN A 233 -15.97 -20.96 1.68
N ASP A 234 -16.44 -19.72 1.91
CA ASP A 234 -17.87 -19.39 1.89
C ASP A 234 -18.25 -18.76 0.53
N PRO A 235 -19.17 -19.38 -0.24
CA PRO A 235 -19.69 -18.82 -1.49
C PRO A 235 -20.34 -17.44 -1.34
N CYS A 236 -20.82 -17.10 -0.13
CA CYS A 236 -21.46 -15.83 0.19
C CYS A 236 -20.49 -14.81 0.83
N ALA A 237 -19.20 -15.12 0.94
CA ALA A 237 -18.23 -14.19 1.51
C ALA A 237 -18.12 -12.91 0.68
N ASP A 238 -17.98 -11.77 1.36
CA ASP A 238 -17.66 -10.46 0.77
C ASP A 238 -16.42 -10.54 -0.14
N MET A 239 -15.47 -11.41 0.20
CA MET A 239 -14.28 -11.68 -0.62
C MET A 239 -14.62 -12.16 -2.04
N ASN A 240 -15.71 -12.90 -2.27
CA ASN A 240 -16.09 -13.27 -3.64
C ASN A 240 -16.44 -12.03 -4.49
N ARG A 241 -17.07 -11.02 -3.87
CA ARG A 241 -17.44 -9.76 -4.55
C ARG A 241 -16.21 -8.91 -4.81
N ILE A 242 -15.33 -8.82 -3.81
CA ILE A 242 -14.01 -8.17 -3.96
C ILE A 242 -13.22 -8.81 -5.10
N LEU A 243 -13.16 -10.15 -5.17
CA LEU A 243 -12.45 -10.83 -6.26
C LEU A 243 -13.07 -10.59 -7.63
N ARG A 244 -14.41 -10.53 -7.74
CA ARG A 244 -15.07 -10.17 -9.01
C ARG A 244 -14.69 -8.76 -9.44
N SER A 245 -14.79 -7.80 -8.53
CA SER A 245 -14.41 -6.41 -8.79
C SER A 245 -12.93 -6.32 -9.17
N TYR A 246 -12.04 -6.87 -8.34
CA TYR A 246 -10.59 -6.78 -8.52
C TYR A 246 -10.14 -7.41 -9.84
N LEU A 247 -10.71 -8.55 -10.22
CA LEU A 247 -10.35 -9.26 -11.45
C LEU A 247 -11.19 -8.85 -12.65
N GLN A 248 -12.10 -7.87 -12.52
CA GLN A 248 -13.03 -7.44 -13.57
C GLN A 248 -13.82 -8.63 -14.15
N LEU A 249 -14.49 -9.36 -13.27
CA LEU A 249 -15.36 -10.47 -13.60
C LEU A 249 -16.82 -10.01 -13.57
N GLU A 250 -17.66 -10.68 -14.34
CA GLU A 250 -19.10 -10.41 -14.35
C GLU A 250 -19.72 -10.67 -12.97
N ALA A 251 -20.80 -9.95 -12.66
CA ALA A 251 -21.44 -9.98 -11.34
C ALA A 251 -21.90 -11.40 -10.91
N ASP A 252 -22.32 -12.22 -11.87
CA ASP A 252 -22.79 -13.59 -11.67
C ASP A 252 -21.69 -14.66 -11.87
N GLU A 253 -20.48 -14.26 -12.27
CA GLU A 253 -19.38 -15.18 -12.53
C GLU A 253 -19.01 -15.95 -11.24
N LYS A 254 -18.83 -17.26 -11.36
CA LYS A 254 -18.49 -18.11 -10.22
C LYS A 254 -17.00 -18.03 -9.93
N ILE A 255 -16.66 -17.56 -8.73
CA ILE A 255 -15.27 -17.57 -8.25
C ILE A 255 -14.75 -19.01 -8.09
N ASN A 256 -13.56 -19.24 -8.63
CA ASN A 256 -12.86 -20.52 -8.63
C ASN A 256 -11.39 -20.34 -8.17
N ASP A 257 -10.65 -21.44 -8.08
CA ASP A 257 -9.26 -21.40 -7.63
C ASP A 257 -8.34 -20.62 -8.59
N LEU A 258 -8.62 -20.63 -9.89
CA LEU A 258 -7.87 -19.84 -10.88
C LEU A 258 -7.95 -18.35 -10.56
N HIS A 259 -9.14 -17.85 -10.21
CA HIS A 259 -9.34 -16.46 -9.80
C HIS A 259 -8.53 -16.12 -8.53
N ALA A 260 -8.53 -17.00 -7.53
CA ALA A 260 -7.74 -16.78 -6.32
C ALA A 260 -6.22 -16.74 -6.60
N ILE A 261 -5.72 -17.58 -7.52
CA ILE A 261 -4.31 -17.59 -7.93
C ILE A 261 -3.96 -16.30 -8.68
N GLN A 262 -4.80 -15.87 -9.63
CA GLN A 262 -4.62 -14.62 -10.37
C GLN A 262 -4.63 -13.42 -9.42
N ALA A 263 -5.58 -13.36 -8.49
CA ALA A 263 -5.69 -12.29 -7.51
C ALA A 263 -4.45 -12.23 -6.59
N THR A 264 -3.98 -13.40 -6.13
CA THR A 264 -2.78 -13.48 -5.28
C THR A 264 -1.53 -13.03 -6.02
N LEU A 265 -1.36 -13.44 -7.28
CA LEU A 265 -0.24 -13.01 -8.11
C LEU A 265 -0.29 -11.52 -8.42
N ALA A 266 -1.46 -11.01 -8.83
CA ALA A 266 -1.67 -9.59 -9.10
C ALA A 266 -1.35 -8.74 -7.88
N ALA A 267 -1.79 -9.14 -6.69
CA ALA A 267 -1.50 -8.40 -5.46
C ALA A 267 -0.01 -8.41 -5.09
N LEU A 268 0.74 -9.49 -5.36
CA LEU A 268 2.20 -9.50 -5.19
C LEU A 268 2.90 -8.53 -6.16
N LEU A 269 2.36 -8.38 -7.38
CA LEU A 269 2.89 -7.49 -8.41
C LEU A 269 2.44 -6.03 -8.24
N THR A 270 1.41 -5.76 -7.44
CA THR A 270 0.89 -4.41 -7.22
C THR A 270 1.67 -3.74 -6.09
N LEU A 271 2.30 -2.60 -6.37
CA LEU A 271 3.01 -1.82 -5.36
C LEU A 271 2.04 -1.37 -4.25
N LEU A 272 2.41 -1.58 -3.00
CA LEU A 272 1.68 -1.04 -1.85
C LEU A 272 2.08 0.42 -1.66
N HIS A 273 1.09 1.31 -1.74
CA HIS A 273 1.24 2.75 -1.47
C HIS A 273 0.59 3.11 -0.16
N GLN A 274 1.15 4.06 0.58
CA GLN A 274 0.45 4.68 1.70
C GLN A 274 -0.76 5.45 1.15
N GLY A 275 -1.98 4.98 1.47
CA GLY A 275 -3.20 5.66 1.05
C GLY A 275 -3.47 6.86 1.95
N PRO A 276 -4.59 7.56 1.76
CA PRO A 276 -4.96 8.70 2.57
C PRO A 276 -5.42 8.33 3.98
N VAL A 277 -5.21 7.09 4.42
CA VAL A 277 -5.70 6.55 5.69
C VAL A 277 -4.59 6.64 6.73
N GLY A 278 -4.95 6.91 7.97
CA GLY A 278 -4.04 6.94 9.12
C GLY A 278 -3.50 5.54 9.51
N SER A 279 -3.13 4.72 8.54
CA SER A 279 -2.64 3.34 8.64
C SER A 279 -1.17 3.20 8.24
N CYS A 280 -0.44 4.32 8.16
CA CYS A 280 0.98 4.36 7.77
C CYS A 280 1.86 3.32 8.46
N PHE A 281 1.70 3.17 9.77
CA PHE A 281 2.38 2.17 10.62
C PHE A 281 2.11 0.71 10.23
N ALA A 282 1.05 0.43 9.48
CA ALA A 282 0.70 -0.90 8.99
C ALA A 282 1.05 -1.07 7.50
N THR A 283 0.91 0.00 6.71
CA THR A 283 1.36 0.00 5.31
C THR A 283 2.88 -0.17 5.24
N SER A 284 3.62 0.45 6.17
CA SER A 284 5.07 0.33 6.26
C SER A 284 5.50 -1.14 6.32
N GLU A 285 4.95 -1.80 7.34
CA GLU A 285 5.11 -3.22 7.63
C GLU A 285 4.64 -4.11 6.46
N ALA A 286 3.48 -3.83 5.86
CA ALA A 286 2.96 -4.62 4.75
C ALA A 286 3.87 -4.56 3.52
N LYS A 287 4.40 -3.36 3.18
CA LYS A 287 5.37 -3.17 2.08
C LYS A 287 6.67 -3.91 2.39
N GLN A 288 7.16 -3.84 3.63
CA GLN A 288 8.36 -4.57 4.03
C GLN A 288 8.19 -6.09 3.86
N VAL A 289 7.06 -6.64 4.30
CA VAL A 289 6.77 -8.08 4.12
C VAL A 289 6.71 -8.43 2.64
N GLN A 290 6.08 -7.59 1.80
CA GLN A 290 6.01 -7.80 0.35
C GLN A 290 7.40 -7.82 -0.30
N ASP A 291 8.31 -6.97 0.18
CA ASP A 291 9.66 -6.81 -0.35
C ASP A 291 10.66 -7.84 0.11
N GLU A 292 10.74 -8.05 1.42
CA GLU A 292 11.76 -8.89 2.03
C GLU A 292 11.31 -10.34 2.16
N GLN A 293 10.00 -10.56 2.36
CA GLN A 293 9.41 -11.86 2.66
C GLN A 293 8.24 -12.18 1.71
N PRO A 294 8.41 -12.10 0.37
CA PRO A 294 7.31 -12.22 -0.59
C PRO A 294 6.55 -13.56 -0.48
N LYS A 295 7.20 -14.63 -0.02
CA LYS A 295 6.54 -15.91 0.24
C LYS A 295 5.57 -15.81 1.42
N TRP A 296 5.95 -15.10 2.48
CA TRP A 296 5.08 -14.87 3.64
C TRP A 296 3.91 -13.99 3.22
N PHE A 297 4.18 -12.88 2.51
CA PHE A 297 3.14 -12.04 1.91
C PHE A 297 2.10 -12.87 1.15
N VAL A 298 2.54 -13.69 0.19
CA VAL A 298 1.66 -14.57 -0.61
C VAL A 298 0.87 -15.55 0.26
N LYS A 299 1.49 -16.13 1.29
CA LYS A 299 0.81 -17.05 2.21
C LYS A 299 -0.35 -16.36 2.92
N ASP A 300 -0.13 -15.16 3.44
CA ASP A 300 -1.17 -14.42 4.17
C ASP A 300 -2.25 -13.88 3.24
N MET A 301 -1.89 -13.43 2.04
CA MET A 301 -2.85 -13.05 1.01
C MET A 301 -3.76 -14.22 0.61
N ARG A 302 -3.18 -15.41 0.43
CA ARG A 302 -3.95 -16.63 0.20
C ARG A 302 -4.89 -16.93 1.35
N LEU A 303 -4.43 -16.82 2.59
CA LEU A 303 -5.26 -17.08 3.77
C LEU A 303 -6.41 -16.07 3.82
N LEU A 304 -6.14 -14.78 3.69
CA LEU A 304 -7.17 -13.73 3.63
C LEU A 304 -8.20 -13.97 2.54
N ILE A 305 -7.78 -14.32 1.32
CA ILE A 305 -8.69 -14.65 0.22
C ILE A 305 -9.55 -15.88 0.55
N GLN A 306 -8.96 -16.91 1.15
CA GLN A 306 -9.64 -18.17 1.39
C GLN A 306 -10.57 -18.12 2.62
N THR A 307 -10.13 -17.51 3.71
CA THR A 307 -10.81 -17.54 5.03
C THR A 307 -11.46 -16.21 5.40
N GLY A 308 -11.00 -15.10 4.83
CA GLY A 308 -11.41 -13.76 5.24
C GLY A 308 -10.72 -13.25 6.52
N GLU A 309 -9.68 -13.94 7.00
CA GLU A 309 -9.00 -13.55 8.25
C GLU A 309 -7.57 -14.09 8.34
N LEU A 310 -6.75 -13.40 9.13
CA LEU A 310 -5.47 -13.91 9.61
C LEU A 310 -5.59 -14.40 11.05
N ILE A 311 -4.85 -15.44 11.38
CA ILE A 311 -4.72 -15.94 12.75
C ILE A 311 -3.27 -15.75 13.17
N ARG A 312 -3.05 -15.18 14.36
CA ARG A 312 -1.74 -14.99 14.96
C ARG A 312 -1.70 -15.40 16.43
N MET A 313 -0.54 -15.82 16.88
CA MET A 313 -0.25 -16.05 18.29
C MET A 313 0.11 -14.74 19.00
N VAL A 314 -0.74 -14.30 19.94
CA VAL A 314 -0.55 -13.11 20.77
C VAL A 314 -0.56 -13.54 22.23
N GLU A 315 0.52 -13.30 22.97
CA GLU A 315 0.65 -13.72 24.39
C GLU A 315 0.35 -15.22 24.65
N LYS A 316 0.65 -16.09 23.66
CA LYS A 316 0.33 -17.55 23.65
C LYS A 316 -1.14 -17.89 23.37
N GLU A 317 -1.97 -16.92 23.04
CA GLU A 317 -3.34 -17.12 22.59
C GLU A 317 -3.47 -16.96 21.08
N LYS A 318 -4.41 -17.67 20.46
CA LYS A 318 -4.73 -17.50 19.04
C LYS A 318 -5.72 -16.35 18.89
N MET A 319 -5.27 -15.25 18.32
CA MET A 319 -6.11 -14.11 17.97
C MET A 319 -6.43 -14.12 16.47
N GLN A 320 -7.64 -13.69 16.13
CA GLN A 320 -8.13 -13.64 14.76
C GLN A 320 -8.31 -12.18 14.33
N PHE A 321 -7.80 -11.87 13.15
CA PHE A 321 -7.84 -10.56 12.51
C PHE A 321 -8.61 -10.69 11.20
N PRO A 322 -9.94 -10.54 11.22
CA PRO A 322 -10.75 -10.58 10.01
C PRO A 322 -10.53 -9.33 9.17
N PHE A 323 -10.57 -9.47 7.86
CA PHE A 323 -10.49 -8.29 7.00
C PHE A 323 -11.71 -7.39 7.15
N VAL A 324 -11.51 -6.12 6.83
CA VAL A 324 -12.58 -5.13 6.79
C VAL A 324 -12.92 -4.88 5.33
N SER A 325 -14.17 -5.08 4.94
CA SER A 325 -14.67 -4.88 3.57
C SER A 325 -14.87 -3.40 3.20
N LYS A 326 -14.31 -2.48 3.97
CA LYS A 326 -14.41 -1.03 3.81
C LYS A 326 -13.04 -0.47 3.45
N MET A 327 -13.00 0.53 2.59
CA MET A 327 -11.82 1.26 2.16
C MET A 327 -12.06 2.75 2.45
N ALA A 328 -11.05 3.52 2.86
CA ALA A 328 -11.26 4.96 2.98
C ALA A 328 -11.16 5.63 1.62
N ASP A 329 -12.00 6.62 1.40
CA ASP A 329 -12.45 6.99 0.07
C ASP A 329 -12.47 8.50 -0.13
N ASP A 330 -11.32 9.07 -0.50
CA ASP A 330 -11.23 10.50 -0.81
C ASP A 330 -11.89 10.82 -2.15
N ASP A 331 -11.70 9.97 -3.16
CA ASP A 331 -12.29 10.12 -4.49
C ASP A 331 -13.83 10.10 -4.45
N LEU A 332 -14.45 9.37 -3.51
CA LEU A 332 -15.91 9.35 -3.38
C LEU A 332 -16.49 10.72 -3.02
N SER A 333 -15.69 11.56 -2.35
CA SER A 333 -16.05 12.93 -1.99
C SER A 333 -15.87 13.94 -3.14
N CYS A 334 -15.23 13.52 -4.25
CA CYS A 334 -14.99 14.35 -5.42
C CYS A 334 -16.31 14.94 -5.94
N GLN A 335 -16.37 16.27 -6.00
CA GLN A 335 -17.56 17.00 -6.44
C GLN A 335 -17.58 17.09 -7.95
N LEU A 336 -18.70 16.68 -8.55
CA LEU A 336 -18.92 16.74 -9.98
C LEU A 336 -20.10 17.65 -10.29
N GLU A 337 -19.96 18.39 -11.39
CA GLU A 337 -21.06 19.11 -12.03
C GLU A 337 -21.49 18.34 -13.27
N PHE A 338 -22.79 18.08 -13.38
CA PHE A 338 -23.37 17.33 -14.48
C PHE A 338 -24.16 18.24 -15.42
N ASP A 339 -24.12 17.97 -16.72
CA ASP A 339 -25.06 18.52 -17.66
C ASP A 339 -26.37 17.70 -17.69
N THR A 340 -27.38 18.20 -18.42
CA THR A 340 -28.68 17.51 -18.57
C THR A 340 -28.62 16.14 -19.23
N LYS A 341 -27.46 15.73 -19.77
CA LYS A 341 -27.24 14.45 -20.46
C LYS A 341 -26.37 13.50 -19.62
N GLY A 342 -25.94 13.90 -18.43
CA GLY A 342 -25.06 13.10 -17.57
C GLY A 342 -23.58 13.15 -17.93
N ASN A 343 -23.16 14.15 -18.71
CA ASN A 343 -21.75 14.43 -18.90
C ASN A 343 -21.21 15.30 -17.77
N VAL A 344 -19.95 15.12 -17.43
CA VAL A 344 -19.27 15.97 -16.44
C VAL A 344 -18.93 17.32 -17.10
N SER A 345 -19.58 18.39 -16.65
CA SER A 345 -19.62 19.70 -17.30
C SER A 345 -18.25 20.34 -17.54
N GLU A 346 -17.33 20.22 -16.58
CA GLU A 346 -15.99 20.82 -16.67
C GLU A 346 -15.06 20.07 -17.62
N LYS A 347 -15.33 18.79 -17.88
CA LYS A 347 -14.38 17.85 -18.51
C LYS A 347 -14.90 17.20 -19.79
N HIS A 348 -16.18 17.43 -20.13
CA HIS A 348 -16.83 17.03 -21.39
C HIS A 348 -16.78 15.53 -21.74
N PHE A 349 -16.81 14.64 -20.75
CA PHE A 349 -16.93 13.19 -20.95
C PHE A 349 -18.14 12.62 -20.21
N SER A 350 -18.59 11.42 -20.59
CA SER A 350 -19.70 10.75 -19.92
C SER A 350 -19.23 10.11 -18.62
N ILE A 351 -19.92 10.31 -17.50
CA ILE A 351 -19.55 9.66 -16.22
C ILE A 351 -19.51 8.13 -16.31
N LEU A 352 -20.29 7.54 -17.23
CA LEU A 352 -20.30 6.11 -17.49
C LEU A 352 -19.06 5.63 -18.26
N GLU A 353 -18.21 6.52 -18.75
CA GLU A 353 -16.93 6.19 -19.38
C GLU A 353 -15.82 5.96 -18.35
N CYS A 354 -15.95 6.55 -17.15
CA CYS A 354 -15.04 6.36 -16.03
C CYS A 354 -15.01 4.88 -15.59
N ILE A 355 -13.81 4.32 -15.50
CA ILE A 355 -13.61 2.89 -15.22
C ILE A 355 -14.09 2.52 -13.83
N GLY A 356 -13.76 3.30 -12.80
CA GLY A 356 -14.26 3.07 -11.45
C GLY A 356 -15.79 3.07 -11.40
N ILE A 357 -16.46 3.95 -12.16
CA ILE A 357 -17.92 3.98 -12.25
C ILE A 357 -18.47 2.74 -12.96
N LYS A 358 -17.87 2.33 -14.08
CA LYS A 358 -18.25 1.09 -14.78
C LYS A 358 -18.17 -0.11 -13.85
N GLU A 359 -17.08 -0.22 -13.09
CA GLU A 359 -16.86 -1.32 -12.16
C GLU A 359 -17.81 -1.26 -10.97
N ALA A 360 -18.09 -0.08 -10.44
CA ALA A 360 -19.10 0.14 -9.41
C ALA A 360 -20.47 -0.38 -9.85
N LEU A 361 -20.93 0.04 -11.04
CA LEU A 361 -22.23 -0.34 -11.58
C LEU A 361 -22.31 -1.84 -11.92
N MET A 362 -21.22 -2.41 -12.46
CA MET A 362 -21.12 -3.84 -12.70
C MET A 362 -21.27 -4.67 -11.41
N VAL A 363 -20.57 -4.29 -10.34
CA VAL A 363 -20.66 -5.00 -9.04
C VAL A 363 -22.03 -4.81 -8.38
N MET A 364 -22.70 -3.69 -8.65
CA MET A 364 -24.10 -3.48 -8.26
C MET A 364 -25.09 -4.37 -9.03
N GLY A 365 -24.64 -5.05 -10.10
CA GLY A 365 -25.48 -5.89 -10.95
C GLY A 365 -26.26 -5.10 -12.01
N ILE A 366 -25.78 -3.90 -12.37
CA ILE A 366 -26.42 -3.02 -13.35
C ILE A 366 -25.76 -3.27 -14.71
N SER A 367 -26.43 -4.02 -15.58
CA SER A 367 -25.92 -4.37 -16.91
C SER A 367 -26.13 -3.27 -17.96
N GLU A 368 -27.18 -2.46 -17.82
CA GLU A 368 -27.59 -1.43 -18.79
C GLU A 368 -27.62 -0.03 -18.16
N PRO A 369 -26.48 0.52 -17.71
CA PRO A 369 -26.45 1.77 -16.96
C PRO A 369 -26.97 2.98 -17.76
N LYS A 370 -26.88 2.94 -19.09
CA LYS A 370 -27.38 4.03 -19.95
C LYS A 370 -28.90 4.22 -19.84
N GLU A 371 -29.66 3.15 -19.59
CA GLU A 371 -31.13 3.22 -19.46
C GLU A 371 -31.58 3.99 -18.20
N HIS A 372 -30.72 4.07 -17.20
CA HIS A 372 -31.01 4.70 -15.90
C HIS A 372 -30.41 6.11 -15.77
N LEU A 373 -29.43 6.46 -16.60
CA LEU A 373 -28.63 7.68 -16.44
C LEU A 373 -29.49 8.95 -16.46
N GLU A 374 -30.47 9.06 -17.37
CA GLU A 374 -31.32 10.25 -17.46
C GLU A 374 -32.12 10.50 -16.18
N GLU A 375 -32.66 9.43 -15.58
CA GLU A 375 -33.40 9.52 -14.32
C GLU A 375 -32.49 9.85 -13.15
N VAL A 376 -31.31 9.24 -13.08
CA VAL A 376 -30.27 9.54 -12.07
C VAL A 376 -29.85 11.00 -12.13
N VAL A 377 -29.56 11.52 -13.33
CA VAL A 377 -29.15 12.92 -13.56
C VAL A 377 -30.26 13.88 -13.16
N LYS A 378 -31.53 13.55 -13.44
CA LYS A 378 -32.68 14.37 -13.01
C LYS A 378 -32.73 14.53 -11.49
N PHE A 379 -32.51 13.46 -10.72
CA PHE A 379 -32.45 13.52 -9.26
C PHE A 379 -31.26 14.36 -8.75
N ILE A 380 -30.12 14.26 -9.43
CA ILE A 380 -28.85 14.89 -9.04
C ILE A 380 -28.82 16.39 -9.33
N LEU A 381 -29.38 16.82 -10.46
CA LEU A 381 -29.38 18.23 -10.89
C LEU A 381 -30.13 19.17 -9.93
N GLU A 382 -31.05 18.64 -9.10
CA GLU A 382 -31.73 19.41 -8.06
C GLU A 382 -30.75 19.89 -6.96
N SER A 383 -29.59 19.24 -6.80
CA SER A 383 -28.64 19.46 -5.70
C SER A 383 -27.46 20.39 -6.03
N LYS A 384 -27.32 20.86 -7.29
CA LYS A 384 -26.24 21.72 -7.84
C LYS A 384 -24.80 21.22 -7.76
N LYS A 385 -24.42 20.44 -6.74
CA LYS A 385 -23.11 19.78 -6.62
C LYS A 385 -23.32 18.38 -6.07
N VAL A 386 -22.80 17.37 -6.75
CA VAL A 386 -23.01 15.97 -6.38
C VAL A 386 -21.67 15.27 -6.30
N THR A 387 -21.46 14.56 -5.19
CA THR A 387 -20.27 13.73 -5.02
C THR A 387 -20.45 12.39 -5.73
N ILE A 388 -19.35 11.68 -6.01
CA ILE A 388 -19.42 10.31 -6.55
C ILE A 388 -20.20 9.39 -5.59
N ASP A 389 -20.03 9.57 -4.28
CA ASP A 389 -20.80 8.88 -3.25
C ASP A 389 -22.31 9.02 -3.46
N ASN A 390 -22.76 10.27 -3.63
CA ASN A 390 -24.16 10.58 -3.90
C ASN A 390 -24.62 10.06 -5.26
N PHE A 391 -23.74 10.08 -6.28
CA PHE A 391 -24.03 9.52 -7.60
C PHE A 391 -24.30 8.03 -7.51
N ILE A 392 -23.41 7.25 -6.87
CA ILE A 392 -23.56 5.80 -6.71
C ILE A 392 -24.82 5.46 -5.89
N ASP A 393 -25.07 6.18 -4.80
CA ASP A 393 -26.30 6.00 -4.00
C ASP A 393 -27.57 6.26 -4.82
N THR A 394 -27.57 7.33 -5.61
CA THR A 394 -28.71 7.67 -6.47
C THR A 394 -28.90 6.63 -7.56
N PHE A 395 -27.81 6.15 -8.16
CA PHE A 395 -27.85 5.10 -9.16
C PHE A 395 -28.45 3.81 -8.59
N ALA A 396 -28.05 3.43 -7.38
CA ALA A 396 -28.61 2.26 -6.71
C ALA A 396 -30.13 2.40 -6.51
N LYS A 397 -30.58 3.57 -6.04
CA LYS A 397 -32.00 3.85 -5.80
C LYS A 397 -32.85 3.79 -7.07
N VAL A 398 -32.31 4.27 -8.19
CA VAL A 398 -33.02 4.31 -9.48
C VAL A 398 -33.00 2.95 -10.18
N ALA A 399 -31.83 2.32 -10.29
CA ALA A 399 -31.66 1.11 -11.10
C ALA A 399 -32.14 -0.15 -10.38
N ILE A 400 -32.09 -0.20 -9.04
CA ILE A 400 -32.40 -1.41 -8.26
C ILE A 400 -33.81 -1.29 -7.70
N LYS A 401 -34.74 -2.00 -8.35
CA LYS A 401 -36.17 -2.03 -8.00
C LYS A 401 -36.45 -2.99 -6.83
N ASP A 402 -35.80 -2.76 -5.70
CA ASP A 402 -35.91 -3.56 -4.48
C ASP A 402 -36.04 -2.66 -3.24
N GLU A 403 -36.16 -3.26 -2.05
CA GLU A 403 -36.25 -2.52 -0.79
C GLU A 403 -35.01 -1.64 -0.51
N GLU A 404 -35.21 -0.52 0.20
CA GLU A 404 -34.16 0.46 0.50
C GLU A 404 -32.90 -0.17 1.12
N HIS A 405 -33.07 -1.16 2.01
CA HIS A 405 -31.95 -1.86 2.63
C HIS A 405 -31.12 -2.69 1.63
N ILE A 406 -31.72 -3.15 0.53
CA ILE A 406 -31.03 -3.84 -0.57
C ILE A 406 -30.33 -2.81 -1.46
N GLN A 407 -30.99 -1.70 -1.78
CA GLN A 407 -30.38 -0.59 -2.53
C GLN A 407 -29.13 -0.07 -1.81
N GLU A 408 -29.22 0.24 -0.52
CA GLU A 408 -28.08 0.65 0.31
C GLU A 408 -26.95 -0.38 0.30
N LYS A 409 -27.31 -1.67 0.35
CA LYS A 409 -26.33 -2.74 0.30
C LYS A 409 -25.60 -2.73 -1.03
N HIS A 410 -26.30 -2.61 -2.14
CA HIS A 410 -25.69 -2.53 -3.47
C HIS A 410 -24.85 -1.25 -3.64
N ALA A 411 -25.35 -0.10 -3.19
CA ALA A 411 -24.59 1.14 -3.21
C ALA A 411 -23.25 1.02 -2.46
N LYS A 412 -23.25 0.38 -1.27
CA LYS A 412 -22.02 0.08 -0.53
C LYS A 412 -21.03 -0.77 -1.35
N TRP A 413 -21.52 -1.70 -2.17
CA TRP A 413 -20.64 -2.48 -3.06
C TRP A 413 -20.14 -1.69 -4.26
N GLY A 414 -20.97 -0.81 -4.83
CA GLY A 414 -20.54 0.10 -5.88
C GLY A 414 -19.44 1.04 -5.39
N LYS A 415 -19.65 1.64 -4.21
CA LYS A 415 -18.66 2.48 -3.53
C LYS A 415 -17.36 1.71 -3.30
N LEU A 416 -17.45 0.52 -2.70
CA LEU A 416 -16.27 -0.34 -2.52
C LEU A 416 -15.53 -0.57 -3.84
N ALA A 417 -16.22 -1.04 -4.88
CA ALA A 417 -15.62 -1.32 -6.20
C ALA A 417 -14.98 -0.09 -6.85
N PHE A 418 -15.57 1.09 -6.68
CA PHE A 418 -14.97 2.36 -7.09
C PHE A 418 -13.65 2.61 -6.35
N SER A 419 -13.64 2.43 -5.02
CA SER A 419 -12.45 2.60 -4.19
C SER A 419 -11.37 1.54 -4.42
N LEU A 420 -11.78 0.33 -4.83
CA LEU A 420 -10.87 -0.78 -5.12
C LEU A 420 -9.95 -0.55 -6.33
N GLN A 421 -10.10 0.57 -7.06
CA GLN A 421 -9.18 0.94 -8.14
C GLN A 421 -7.73 1.18 -7.65
N THR A 422 -7.51 1.34 -6.34
CA THR A 422 -6.18 1.53 -5.73
C THR A 422 -5.77 0.31 -4.88
N ASN A 423 -5.25 -0.74 -5.52
CA ASN A 423 -4.67 -1.96 -4.90
C ASN A 423 -5.53 -2.63 -3.77
N SER A 424 -6.75 -3.06 -4.12
CA SER A 424 -7.75 -3.54 -3.14
C SER A 424 -7.32 -4.67 -2.21
N ILE A 425 -6.66 -5.71 -2.72
CA ILE A 425 -6.31 -6.87 -1.88
C ILE A 425 -5.09 -6.56 -1.02
N GLY A 426 -4.17 -5.73 -1.51
CA GLY A 426 -3.08 -5.19 -0.70
C GLY A 426 -3.61 -4.38 0.50
N ARG A 427 -4.61 -3.53 0.28
CA ARG A 427 -5.30 -2.77 1.34
C ARG A 427 -6.01 -3.63 2.38
N ILE A 428 -6.58 -4.76 1.96
CA ILE A 428 -7.18 -5.74 2.88
C ILE A 428 -6.13 -6.26 3.86
N LEU A 429 -4.92 -6.60 3.38
CA LEU A 429 -3.83 -7.00 4.26
C LEU A 429 -3.42 -5.85 5.18
N GLU A 430 -3.23 -4.66 4.63
CA GLU A 430 -2.87 -3.46 5.38
C GLU A 430 -3.82 -3.19 6.55
N TYR A 431 -5.14 -3.14 6.32
CA TYR A 431 -6.10 -2.87 7.41
C TYR A 431 -6.23 -4.04 8.39
N THR A 432 -5.99 -5.26 7.92
CA THR A 432 -5.87 -6.43 8.79
C THR A 432 -4.66 -6.27 9.72
N MET A 433 -3.52 -5.83 9.19
CA MET A 433 -2.31 -5.53 9.96
C MET A 433 -2.51 -4.31 10.87
N ALA A 434 -3.19 -3.27 10.42
CA ALA A 434 -3.51 -2.10 11.22
C ALA A 434 -4.30 -2.48 12.47
N SER A 435 -5.26 -3.42 12.34
CA SER A 435 -6.01 -3.96 13.47
C SER A 435 -5.14 -4.68 14.50
N MET A 436 -3.95 -5.16 14.12
CA MET A 436 -3.00 -5.80 15.04
C MET A 436 -2.35 -4.82 16.01
N ALA A 437 -2.31 -3.52 15.73
CA ALA A 437 -1.75 -2.53 16.66
C ALA A 437 -2.55 -2.43 17.97
N ALA A 438 -3.83 -2.79 17.94
CA ALA A 438 -4.70 -2.80 19.10
C ALA A 438 -4.70 -4.13 19.87
N ALA A 439 -3.93 -5.13 19.41
CA ALA A 439 -3.79 -6.41 20.08
C ALA A 439 -3.05 -6.28 21.44
N PRO A 440 -3.26 -7.20 22.38
CA PRO A 440 -2.49 -7.26 23.62
C PRO A 440 -0.99 -7.45 23.39
N ALA A 441 -0.14 -6.79 24.19
CA ALA A 441 1.32 -6.89 24.10
C ALA A 441 1.95 -7.13 25.49
N PRO A 442 2.94 -8.04 25.63
CA PRO A 442 3.51 -8.41 26.92
C PRO A 442 4.13 -7.27 27.73
N SER A 443 4.57 -6.21 27.05
CA SER A 443 5.31 -5.07 27.63
C SER A 443 4.49 -3.78 27.74
N HIS A 444 3.26 -3.75 27.24
CA HIS A 444 2.41 -2.56 27.24
C HIS A 444 0.96 -2.92 27.63
N ASN A 445 0.33 -2.09 28.47
CA ASN A 445 -1.11 -2.22 28.69
C ASN A 445 -1.81 -2.05 27.33
N SER A 446 -2.52 -3.09 26.90
CA SER A 446 -3.28 -3.01 25.66
C SER A 446 -4.42 -2.01 25.79
N LYS A 447 -4.91 -1.46 24.68
CA LYS A 447 -6.11 -0.60 24.74
C LYS A 447 -7.34 -1.33 25.26
N MET A 448 -7.35 -2.65 25.09
CA MET A 448 -8.32 -3.53 25.72
C MET A 448 -8.14 -3.62 27.24
N ASP A 449 -6.91 -3.61 27.76
CA ASP A 449 -6.62 -3.54 29.20
C ASP A 449 -6.98 -2.21 29.82
N ASP A 450 -6.85 -1.10 29.08
CA ASP A 450 -7.30 0.21 29.54
C ASP A 450 -8.82 0.29 29.58
N LEU A 451 -9.48 -0.25 28.55
CA LEU A 451 -10.93 -0.36 28.48
C LEU A 451 -11.48 -1.22 29.64
N PHE A 452 -10.93 -2.43 29.81
CA PHE A 452 -11.26 -3.31 30.94
C PHE A 452 -10.85 -2.69 32.27
N GLY A 453 -9.76 -1.95 32.29
CA GLY A 453 -9.25 -1.22 33.44
C GLY A 453 -10.22 -0.17 33.97
N GLY A 454 -10.88 0.57 33.06
CA GLY A 454 -11.96 1.48 33.37
C GLY A 454 -13.18 0.77 33.95
N LEU A 455 -13.51 -0.41 33.43
CA LEU A 455 -14.59 -1.27 33.94
C LEU A 455 -14.26 -1.78 35.35
N LYS A 456 -13.07 -2.34 35.54
CA LYS A 456 -12.56 -2.84 36.82
C LYS A 456 -12.53 -1.75 37.89
N LEU A 457 -12.10 -0.54 37.53
CA LEU A 457 -12.11 0.60 38.46
C LEU A 457 -13.55 0.94 38.88
N ASN A 458 -14.48 0.97 37.92
CA ASN A 458 -15.90 1.20 38.21
C ASN A 458 -16.49 0.15 39.14
N LEU A 459 -16.26 -1.13 38.85
CA LEU A 459 -16.76 -2.23 39.66
C LEU A 459 -16.21 -2.17 41.10
N LYS A 460 -14.96 -1.72 41.30
CA LYS A 460 -14.38 -1.57 42.66
C LYS A 460 -15.06 -0.48 43.49
N PHE A 461 -15.61 0.54 42.84
CA PHE A 461 -16.37 1.61 43.50
C PHE A 461 -17.82 1.23 43.80
N THR A 462 -18.25 0.03 43.37
CA THR A 462 -19.52 -0.53 43.79
C THR A 462 -19.35 -1.36 45.04
N ASN A 463 -20.37 -1.36 45.91
CA ASN A 463 -20.41 -2.28 47.05
C ASN A 463 -20.38 -3.76 46.60
N ALA A 464 -20.67 -4.06 45.33
CA ALA A 464 -20.74 -5.42 44.80
C ALA A 464 -19.41 -6.18 44.87
N LEU A 465 -18.26 -5.53 44.59
CA LEU A 465 -16.95 -6.19 44.74
C LEU A 465 -16.42 -6.14 46.18
N GLN A 466 -16.83 -5.15 46.97
CA GLN A 466 -16.33 -4.98 48.34
C GLN A 466 -16.93 -5.99 49.32
N GLN A 467 -18.11 -6.54 48.99
CA GLN A 467 -18.79 -7.57 49.78
C GLN A 467 -18.29 -8.98 49.49
N LEU A 468 -17.50 -9.17 48.42
CA LEU A 468 -16.93 -10.46 48.05
C LEU A 468 -15.59 -10.71 48.72
N ASP A 469 -15.28 -11.98 48.98
CA ASP A 469 -13.93 -12.40 49.39
C ASP A 469 -12.89 -11.92 48.35
N LYS A 470 -11.71 -11.46 48.81
CA LYS A 470 -10.66 -10.90 47.94
C LYS A 470 -10.18 -11.89 46.87
N SER A 471 -10.03 -13.17 47.22
CA SER A 471 -9.60 -14.21 46.29
C SER A 471 -10.68 -14.47 45.24
N PHE A 472 -11.95 -14.45 45.66
CA PHE A 472 -13.09 -14.62 44.76
C PHE A 472 -13.28 -13.41 43.83
N ALA A 473 -13.23 -12.19 44.35
CA ALA A 473 -13.27 -10.96 43.55
C ALA A 473 -12.17 -10.93 42.48
N LYS A 474 -10.98 -11.47 42.80
CA LYS A 474 -9.88 -11.61 41.84
C LYS A 474 -10.21 -12.64 40.74
N ALA A 475 -10.80 -13.78 41.08
CA ALA A 475 -11.26 -14.78 40.12
C ALA A 475 -12.36 -14.23 39.19
N VAL A 476 -13.38 -13.55 39.74
CA VAL A 476 -14.41 -12.82 38.97
C VAL A 476 -13.84 -11.85 37.97
N LEU A 477 -12.89 -11.03 38.41
CA LEU A 477 -12.25 -10.08 37.51
C LEU A 477 -11.35 -10.74 36.46
N SER A 478 -10.81 -11.94 36.72
CA SER A 478 -10.03 -12.69 35.73
C SER A 478 -10.92 -13.26 34.64
N GLU A 479 -11.96 -13.99 35.02
CA GLU A 479 -12.93 -14.59 34.10
C GLU A 479 -13.71 -13.54 33.32
N LEU A 480 -14.07 -12.43 33.98
CA LEU A 480 -14.67 -11.29 33.29
C LEU A 480 -13.70 -10.66 32.30
N LYS A 481 -12.40 -10.59 32.60
CA LYS A 481 -11.40 -10.10 31.66
C LYS A 481 -11.33 -11.03 30.44
N GLU A 482 -11.23 -12.34 30.65
CA GLU A 482 -11.16 -13.33 29.59
C GLU A 482 -12.41 -13.29 28.70
N SER A 483 -13.61 -13.31 29.29
CA SER A 483 -14.86 -13.13 28.54
C SER A 483 -14.91 -11.77 27.84
N PHE A 484 -14.47 -10.68 28.48
CA PHE A 484 -14.45 -9.36 27.84
C PHE A 484 -13.52 -9.35 26.61
N LEU A 485 -12.32 -9.89 26.72
CA LEU A 485 -11.35 -10.00 25.62
C LEU A 485 -11.79 -10.96 24.53
N GLU A 486 -12.60 -11.96 24.86
CA GLU A 486 -13.23 -12.84 23.87
C GLU A 486 -14.29 -12.09 23.06
N HIS A 487 -15.10 -11.26 23.71
CA HIS A 487 -16.32 -10.68 23.10
C HIS A 487 -16.14 -9.28 22.53
N PHE A 488 -15.07 -8.57 22.87
CA PHE A 488 -14.80 -7.20 22.42
C PHE A 488 -13.42 -7.11 21.80
N HIS A 489 -13.31 -6.53 20.60
CA HIS A 489 -12.03 -6.25 19.94
C HIS A 489 -12.06 -4.87 19.29
N TYR A 490 -10.98 -4.13 19.40
CA TYR A 490 -10.77 -2.99 18.52
C TYR A 490 -10.36 -3.49 17.14
N LYS A 491 -10.96 -2.92 16.10
CA LYS A 491 -10.54 -3.11 14.72
C LYS A 491 -10.31 -1.76 14.10
N TYR A 492 -9.34 -1.69 13.21
CA TYR A 492 -9.11 -0.50 12.41
C TYR A 492 -10.26 -0.35 11.40
N ASP A 493 -10.97 0.78 11.43
CA ASP A 493 -12.06 1.10 10.50
C ASP A 493 -11.63 2.32 9.68
N PRO A 494 -11.29 2.14 8.39
CA PRO A 494 -10.74 3.21 7.54
C PRO A 494 -11.77 4.32 7.25
N ASP A 495 -13.08 4.04 7.34
CA ASP A 495 -14.16 5.02 7.04
C ASP A 495 -14.41 6.03 8.17
N VAL A 496 -13.63 5.99 9.24
CA VAL A 496 -13.86 6.89 10.37
C VAL A 496 -13.20 8.23 10.10
N ASN A 497 -14.02 9.24 9.86
CA ASN A 497 -13.55 10.62 9.73
C ASN A 497 -13.32 11.22 11.14
N SER A 498 -12.08 11.57 11.44
CA SER A 498 -11.68 12.34 12.60
C SER A 498 -11.55 13.84 12.23
N GLU A 499 -11.42 14.70 13.25
CA GLU A 499 -11.15 16.12 12.99
C GLU A 499 -9.77 16.29 12.36
N ALA A 500 -9.66 17.32 11.53
CA ALA A 500 -8.45 17.60 10.80
C ALA A 500 -7.24 17.78 11.73
N ALA A 501 -6.22 16.92 11.59
CA ALA A 501 -5.00 17.08 12.36
C ALA A 501 -4.21 18.30 11.85
N SER A 502 -3.73 19.11 12.78
CA SER A 502 -3.00 20.36 12.48
C SER A 502 -1.63 20.15 11.82
N ASP A 503 -1.16 18.91 11.78
CA ASP A 503 0.13 18.54 11.22
C ASP A 503 0.08 18.11 9.75
N GLY A 504 -1.11 18.02 9.15
CA GLY A 504 -1.33 17.51 7.80
C GLY A 504 -1.57 16.00 7.75
N SER A 505 -1.66 15.32 8.89
CA SER A 505 -1.98 13.88 8.93
C SER A 505 -3.42 13.59 8.49
N SER A 506 -3.61 12.36 8.01
CA SER A 506 -4.90 11.85 7.54
C SER A 506 -6.03 12.08 8.55
N HIS A 507 -7.19 12.49 8.03
CA HIS A 507 -8.42 12.62 8.82
C HIS A 507 -9.25 11.33 8.78
N PHE A 508 -8.74 10.26 8.17
CA PHE A 508 -9.44 9.02 7.93
C PHE A 508 -8.80 7.87 8.70
N GLY A 509 -9.65 7.01 9.24
CA GLY A 509 -9.26 5.80 9.94
C GLY A 509 -9.14 5.98 11.44
N ALA A 510 -9.72 5.04 12.18
CA ALA A 510 -9.62 4.97 13.62
C ALA A 510 -9.83 3.54 14.10
N PHE A 511 -9.37 3.22 15.31
CA PHE A 511 -9.75 1.96 15.94
C PHE A 511 -11.15 2.08 16.51
N VAL A 512 -12.08 1.24 16.06
CA VAL A 512 -13.43 1.18 16.61
C VAL A 512 -13.66 -0.15 17.29
N LEU A 513 -14.44 -0.09 18.37
CA LEU A 513 -14.75 -1.28 19.14
C LEU A 513 -15.82 -2.09 18.41
N TYR A 514 -15.54 -3.36 18.16
CA TYR A 514 -16.50 -4.35 17.73
C TYR A 514 -16.84 -5.27 18.91
N ALA A 515 -18.06 -5.79 18.91
CA ALA A 515 -18.46 -6.85 19.83
C ALA A 515 -19.09 -8.02 19.08
N LYS A 516 -18.89 -9.25 19.56
CA LYS A 516 -19.63 -10.43 19.12
C LYS A 516 -20.48 -10.99 20.26
N GLU A 517 -21.54 -11.72 19.92
CA GLU A 517 -22.31 -12.44 20.93
C GLU A 517 -21.62 -13.76 21.30
N PRO A 518 -21.80 -14.25 22.54
CA PRO A 518 -21.28 -15.53 22.98
C PRO A 518 -21.71 -16.69 22.09
N GLY A 519 -20.76 -17.57 21.75
CA GLY A 519 -21.02 -18.75 20.92
C GLY A 519 -21.24 -18.49 19.42
N LEU A 520 -21.25 -17.23 18.98
CA LEU A 520 -21.34 -16.89 17.56
C LEU A 520 -19.96 -16.90 16.88
N THR A 521 -19.97 -17.27 15.59
CA THR A 521 -18.78 -17.21 14.74
C THR A 521 -18.42 -15.76 14.37
N MET A 522 -17.19 -15.56 13.89
CA MET A 522 -16.62 -14.25 13.54
C MET A 522 -17.43 -13.42 12.54
N LYS A 523 -18.34 -14.02 11.77
CA LYS A 523 -19.22 -13.26 10.85
C LYS A 523 -20.20 -12.33 11.57
N HIS A 524 -20.28 -12.41 12.90
CA HIS A 524 -21.26 -11.68 13.71
C HIS A 524 -20.66 -10.54 14.54
N TRP A 525 -19.40 -10.14 14.31
CA TRP A 525 -18.86 -8.94 14.94
C TRP A 525 -19.63 -7.70 14.48
N LYS A 526 -20.17 -6.95 15.44
CA LYS A 526 -20.92 -5.71 15.21
C LYS A 526 -20.15 -4.53 15.78
N ARG A 527 -19.99 -3.48 14.95
CA ARG A 527 -19.40 -2.21 15.40
C ARG A 527 -20.25 -1.59 16.49
N ILE A 528 -19.63 -1.23 17.61
CA ILE A 528 -20.25 -0.46 18.68
C ILE A 528 -20.29 1.01 18.26
N LYS A 529 -21.48 1.53 18.00
CA LYS A 529 -21.68 2.91 17.51
C LYS A 529 -22.07 3.90 18.61
N ASN A 530 -22.57 3.41 19.74
CA ASN A 530 -23.10 4.23 20.82
C ASN A 530 -23.05 3.51 22.17
N GLU A 531 -23.38 4.26 23.23
CA GLU A 531 -23.42 3.78 24.63
C GLU A 531 -24.33 2.58 24.82
N GLU A 532 -25.53 2.60 24.22
CA GLU A 532 -26.53 1.56 24.41
C GLU A 532 -26.07 0.23 23.83
N MET A 533 -25.44 0.26 22.65
CA MET A 533 -24.84 -0.92 22.04
C MET A 533 -23.71 -1.49 22.90
N PHE A 534 -22.84 -0.64 23.45
CA PHE A 534 -21.75 -1.07 24.33
C PHE A 534 -22.30 -1.76 25.57
N LYS A 535 -23.24 -1.10 26.26
CA LYS A 535 -23.89 -1.61 27.47
C LYS A 535 -24.63 -2.92 27.22
N THR A 536 -25.35 -3.03 26.10
CA THR A 536 -26.05 -4.26 25.70
C THR A 536 -25.09 -5.43 25.52
N HIS A 537 -23.97 -5.24 24.81
CA HIS A 537 -23.00 -6.32 24.61
C HIS A 537 -22.23 -6.65 25.89
N LEU A 538 -21.95 -5.65 26.73
CA LEU A 538 -21.31 -5.88 28.03
C LEU A 538 -22.20 -6.73 28.92
N LEU A 539 -23.51 -6.47 28.97
CA LEU A 539 -24.47 -7.28 29.69
C LEU A 539 -24.54 -8.72 29.15
N LYS A 540 -24.49 -8.91 27.83
CA LYS A 540 -24.43 -10.26 27.22
C LYS A 540 -23.17 -11.03 27.61
N ALA A 541 -22.01 -10.38 27.64
CA ALA A 541 -20.77 -11.00 28.10
C ALA A 541 -20.84 -11.40 29.58
N PHE A 542 -21.50 -10.58 30.41
CA PHE A 542 -21.81 -10.90 31.82
C PHE A 542 -22.81 -12.05 31.98
N ASP A 543 -23.87 -12.08 31.16
CA ASP A 543 -24.88 -13.13 31.19
C ASP A 543 -24.26 -14.49 30.79
N ALA A 544 -23.28 -14.50 29.87
CA ALA A 544 -22.52 -15.70 29.53
C ALA A 544 -21.71 -16.25 30.71
N LEU A 545 -21.02 -15.39 31.47
CA LEU A 545 -20.32 -15.79 32.69
C LEU A 545 -21.29 -16.35 33.74
N SER A 546 -22.45 -15.70 33.88
CA SER A 546 -23.51 -16.13 34.79
C SER A 546 -24.12 -17.48 34.41
N SER A 547 -23.89 -17.97 33.20
CA SER A 547 -24.33 -19.31 32.76
C SER A 547 -23.36 -20.44 33.13
N MET A 548 -22.15 -20.12 33.62
CA MET A 548 -21.17 -21.12 34.06
C MET A 548 -21.65 -21.83 35.33
N LYS A 549 -21.80 -23.17 35.25
CA LYS A 549 -22.41 -24.00 36.30
C LYS A 549 -21.75 -23.85 37.68
N GLU A 550 -20.45 -23.60 37.71
CA GLU A 550 -19.66 -23.49 38.96
C GLU A 550 -20.01 -22.25 39.80
N TRP A 551 -20.63 -21.24 39.19
CA TRP A 551 -20.87 -19.94 39.82
C TRP A 551 -22.29 -19.84 40.36
N ASN A 552 -23.24 -20.48 39.65
CA ASN A 552 -24.65 -20.52 40.06
C ASN A 552 -24.92 -21.40 41.27
N GLN A 553 -23.99 -22.30 41.64
CA GLN A 553 -24.16 -23.20 42.78
C GLN A 553 -23.81 -22.54 44.12
N ASP A 554 -23.09 -21.41 44.08
CA ASP A 554 -22.67 -20.67 45.27
C ASP A 554 -23.49 -19.38 45.36
N LYS A 555 -24.25 -19.25 46.45
CA LYS A 555 -25.20 -18.16 46.65
C LYS A 555 -24.53 -16.79 46.67
N ASP A 556 -23.38 -16.68 47.35
CA ASP A 556 -22.68 -15.41 47.51
C ASP A 556 -22.04 -14.98 46.18
N LYS A 557 -21.58 -15.96 45.38
CA LYS A 557 -21.06 -15.70 44.03
C LYS A 557 -22.14 -15.18 43.09
N LYS A 558 -23.32 -15.79 43.13
CA LYS A 558 -24.47 -15.38 42.33
C LYS A 558 -24.96 -13.98 42.72
N GLU A 559 -25.09 -13.68 44.01
CA GLU A 559 -25.48 -12.35 44.49
C GLU A 559 -24.47 -11.26 44.08
N GLY A 560 -23.17 -11.58 44.09
CA GLY A 560 -22.12 -10.70 43.58
C GLY A 560 -22.27 -10.39 42.09
N LEU A 561 -22.51 -11.41 41.25
CA LEU A 561 -22.74 -11.24 39.81
C LEU A 561 -24.02 -10.43 39.52
N ASP A 562 -25.13 -10.75 40.20
CA ASP A 562 -26.40 -10.03 40.06
C ASP A 562 -26.26 -8.55 40.46
N SER A 563 -25.45 -8.25 41.49
CA SER A 563 -25.15 -6.89 41.91
C SER A 563 -24.32 -6.13 40.87
N MET A 564 -23.31 -6.77 40.26
CA MET A 564 -22.54 -6.16 39.16
C MET A 564 -23.42 -5.89 37.93
N ARG A 565 -24.28 -6.85 37.57
CA ARG A 565 -25.23 -6.73 36.47
C ARG A 565 -26.18 -5.55 36.69
N SER A 566 -26.75 -5.45 37.90
CA SER A 566 -27.63 -4.35 38.29
C SER A 566 -26.92 -3.00 38.24
N PHE A 567 -25.64 -2.96 38.60
CA PHE A 567 -24.83 -1.75 38.49
C PHE A 567 -24.60 -1.33 37.04
N ILE A 568 -24.28 -2.26 36.13
CA ILE A 568 -24.12 -1.96 34.71
C ILE A 568 -25.42 -1.43 34.11
N GLN A 569 -26.57 -1.97 34.55
CA GLN A 569 -27.90 -1.51 34.14
C GLN A 569 -28.24 -0.10 34.64
N ASN A 570 -27.56 0.42 35.66
CA ASN A 570 -27.78 1.77 36.19
C ASN A 570 -27.56 2.85 35.11
N SER A 571 -28.33 3.93 35.16
CA SER A 571 -28.19 5.07 34.22
C SER A 571 -26.87 5.83 34.41
N ASN A 572 -26.29 5.83 35.62
CA ASN A 572 -25.04 6.52 35.92
C ASN A 572 -23.78 5.73 35.55
N PHE A 573 -23.93 4.46 35.15
CA PHE A 573 -22.80 3.58 34.83
C PHE A 573 -21.92 4.18 33.73
N MET A 574 -22.50 4.60 32.60
CA MET A 574 -21.72 5.06 31.44
C MET A 574 -20.92 6.33 31.74
N GLY A 575 -21.49 7.28 32.48
CA GLY A 575 -20.78 8.50 32.90
C GLY A 575 -19.55 8.18 33.76
N ARG A 576 -19.72 7.27 34.74
CA ARG A 576 -18.59 6.83 35.59
C ARG A 576 -17.56 6.02 34.82
N PHE A 577 -18.01 5.17 33.90
CA PHE A 577 -17.14 4.35 33.06
C PHE A 577 -16.26 5.22 32.16
N LYS A 578 -16.85 6.18 31.44
CA LYS A 578 -16.12 7.15 30.62
C LYS A 578 -15.08 7.92 31.43
N MET A 579 -15.45 8.38 32.62
CA MET A 579 -14.51 9.07 33.52
C MET A 579 -13.33 8.17 33.91
N SER A 580 -13.61 6.94 34.32
CA SER A 580 -12.58 5.97 34.72
C SER A 580 -11.67 5.59 33.58
N TYR A 581 -12.23 5.42 32.38
CA TYR A 581 -11.47 5.16 31.16
C TYR A 581 -10.57 6.34 30.80
N ALA A 582 -11.10 7.57 30.86
CA ALA A 582 -10.36 8.78 30.56
C ALA A 582 -9.19 9.01 31.51
N LEU A 583 -9.41 8.84 32.82
CA LEU A 583 -8.37 8.96 33.85
C LEU A 583 -7.17 8.02 33.63
N ARG A 584 -7.41 6.86 33.00
CA ARG A 584 -6.34 5.90 32.66
C ARG A 584 -5.59 6.25 31.38
N ASN A 585 -6.15 7.09 30.52
CA ASN A 585 -5.60 7.46 29.22
C ASN A 585 -5.06 8.90 29.19
N ILE A 586 -4.90 9.55 30.34
CA ILE A 586 -4.25 10.86 30.45
C ILE A 586 -2.74 10.65 30.34
N SER A 587 -2.07 11.38 29.45
CA SER A 587 -0.62 11.48 29.49
C SER A 587 -0.19 12.29 30.71
N ASP A 588 0.92 11.94 31.36
CA ASP A 588 1.44 12.62 32.57
C ASP A 588 1.68 14.13 32.38
N THR A 589 1.63 14.63 31.14
CA THR A 589 1.86 16.01 30.73
C THR A 589 0.60 16.87 30.60
N CYS A 590 -0.62 16.32 30.77
CA CYS A 590 -1.87 17.05 30.50
C CYS A 590 -2.41 17.77 31.75
N SER A 591 -2.59 19.09 31.70
CA SER A 591 -3.26 19.85 32.77
C SER A 591 -4.77 19.62 32.74
N ILE A 592 -5.34 19.19 33.87
CA ILE A 592 -6.78 18.95 34.02
C ILE A 592 -7.48 20.29 34.26
N ASP A 593 -8.26 20.78 33.28
CA ASP A 593 -9.14 21.95 33.40
C ASP A 593 -10.60 21.65 32.96
N GLU A 594 -11.51 22.62 33.11
CA GLU A 594 -12.93 22.45 32.73
C GLU A 594 -13.12 22.20 31.22
N THR A 595 -12.27 22.81 30.39
CA THR A 595 -12.27 22.56 28.95
C THR A 595 -11.78 21.15 28.60
N TRP A 596 -10.87 20.59 29.38
CA TRP A 596 -10.34 19.24 29.25
C TRP A 596 -11.42 18.19 29.57
N LEU A 597 -12.18 18.38 30.65
CA LEU A 597 -13.29 17.50 31.03
C LEU A 597 -14.36 17.42 29.94
N SER A 598 -14.75 18.57 29.40
CA SER A 598 -15.75 18.63 28.32
C SER A 598 -15.24 18.00 27.00
N LYS A 599 -13.95 18.15 26.66
CA LYS A 599 -13.32 17.51 25.50
C LYS A 599 -13.20 15.99 25.66
N ILE A 600 -12.91 15.52 26.87
CA ILE A 600 -12.77 14.08 27.15
C ILE A 600 -14.09 13.35 27.21
N LEU A 601 -15.14 13.96 27.75
CA LEU A 601 -16.48 13.34 27.78
C LEU A 601 -17.07 13.17 26.37
N LYS A 602 -16.58 13.94 25.39
CA LYS A 602 -16.85 13.75 23.96
C LYS A 602 -16.08 12.56 23.37
N LYS A 603 -14.91 12.20 23.90
CA LYS A 603 -14.16 11.01 23.48
C LYS A 603 -14.84 9.76 24.01
N THR A 604 -15.06 8.78 23.14
CA THR A 604 -15.77 7.55 23.49
C THR A 604 -14.83 6.36 23.55
N PRO A 605 -15.01 5.43 24.51
CA PRO A 605 -14.20 4.22 24.58
C PRO A 605 -14.44 3.23 23.43
N TRP A 606 -15.37 3.49 22.50
CA TRP A 606 -15.57 2.65 21.31
C TRP A 606 -14.94 3.23 20.05
N MET A 607 -14.15 4.31 20.17
CA MET A 607 -13.39 4.91 19.06
C MET A 607 -12.07 5.51 19.59
N LEU A 608 -10.94 5.04 19.07
CA LEU A 608 -9.61 5.55 19.40
C LEU A 608 -9.00 6.20 18.15
N ALA A 609 -8.69 7.49 18.26
CA ALA A 609 -8.08 8.28 17.19
C ALA A 609 -6.54 8.17 17.18
N ILE A 610 -5.98 7.04 17.63
CA ILE A 610 -4.53 6.85 17.74
C ILE A 610 -4.11 5.61 16.96
N GLY A 611 -3.27 5.80 15.95
CA GLY A 611 -2.54 4.74 15.27
C GLY A 611 -1.07 4.97 15.52
N ASP A 612 -0.51 4.28 16.51
CA ASP A 612 0.91 4.43 16.82
C ASP A 612 1.41 3.24 17.63
N SER A 613 1.47 2.08 16.98
CA SER A 613 2.31 1.01 17.51
C SER A 613 2.77 0.07 16.42
N GLU A 614 3.66 0.59 15.55
CA GLU A 614 4.44 -0.21 14.60
C GLU A 614 4.98 -1.47 15.28
N GLY A 615 5.62 -1.30 16.45
CA GLY A 615 6.15 -2.42 17.22
C GLY A 615 5.12 -3.47 17.62
N HIS A 616 3.86 -3.10 17.86
CA HIS A 616 2.79 -4.07 18.12
C HIS A 616 2.29 -4.74 16.85
N VAL A 617 2.14 -3.99 15.75
CA VAL A 617 1.77 -4.58 14.45
C VAL A 617 2.81 -5.62 14.07
N PHE A 618 4.08 -5.23 14.09
CA PHE A 618 5.20 -6.11 13.83
C PHE A 618 5.14 -7.35 14.74
N SER A 619 5.04 -7.14 16.05
CA SER A 619 5.16 -8.26 17.01
C SER A 619 4.03 -9.27 16.84
N THR A 620 2.83 -8.76 16.64
CA THR A 620 1.63 -9.56 16.44
C THR A 620 1.65 -10.26 15.09
N TYR A 621 2.05 -9.55 14.04
CA TYR A 621 2.08 -10.08 12.68
C TYR A 621 3.13 -11.17 12.51
N THR A 622 4.31 -10.98 13.10
CA THR A 622 5.42 -11.93 13.00
C THR A 622 5.42 -13.00 14.10
N GLU A 623 4.59 -12.85 15.13
CA GLU A 623 4.60 -13.68 16.33
C GLU A 623 5.96 -13.67 17.06
N THR A 624 6.70 -12.57 16.93
CA THR A 624 8.01 -12.37 17.55
C THR A 624 8.06 -11.05 18.31
N PRO A 625 8.74 -10.95 19.46
CA PRO A 625 8.90 -9.67 20.13
C PRO A 625 9.59 -8.66 19.22
N PHE A 626 9.10 -7.42 19.18
CA PHE A 626 9.77 -6.30 18.53
C PHE A 626 11.07 -5.97 19.27
N ASN A 627 12.20 -6.45 18.74
CA ASN A 627 13.54 -6.25 19.28
C ASN A 627 14.48 -5.68 18.22
N TYR A 628 14.00 -4.76 17.36
CA TYR A 628 14.87 -4.20 16.34
C TYR A 628 15.97 -3.33 16.96
N GLU A 629 17.21 -3.67 16.64
CA GLU A 629 18.30 -2.72 16.75
C GLU A 629 17.97 -1.49 15.89
N HIS A 630 18.13 -0.31 16.47
CA HIS A 630 17.96 0.94 15.76
C HIS A 630 19.04 1.93 16.15
N THR A 631 19.41 2.78 15.21
CA THR A 631 20.23 3.95 15.46
C THR A 631 19.33 5.16 15.60
N GLN A 632 19.39 5.83 16.74
CA GLN A 632 18.71 7.10 16.92
C GLN A 632 19.59 8.23 16.38
N ILE A 633 19.03 9.05 15.49
CA ILE A 633 19.68 10.24 14.96
C ILE A 633 18.84 11.49 15.25
N THR A 634 19.50 12.63 15.33
CA THR A 634 18.86 13.94 15.50
C THR A 634 19.49 14.90 14.50
N PRO A 635 19.02 14.91 13.24
CA PRO A 635 19.60 15.72 12.20
C PRO A 635 19.50 17.21 12.53
N LYS A 636 20.54 17.96 12.15
CA LYS A 636 20.61 19.41 12.31
C LYS A 636 19.88 20.15 11.19
N ASN A 637 19.83 19.53 10.01
CA ASN A 637 19.23 20.04 8.78
C ASN A 637 18.99 18.88 7.80
N ALA A 638 18.35 19.17 6.66
CA ALA A 638 18.05 18.17 5.63
C ALA A 638 19.32 17.45 5.12
N GLU A 639 20.41 18.20 4.89
CA GLU A 639 21.69 17.63 4.45
C GLU A 639 22.20 16.55 5.42
N SER A 640 22.16 16.83 6.73
CA SER A 640 22.59 15.86 7.75
C SER A 640 21.70 14.62 7.83
N LEU A 641 20.40 14.75 7.54
CA LEU A 641 19.50 13.61 7.48
C LEU A 641 19.85 12.72 6.29
N ILE A 642 19.98 13.30 5.09
CA ILE A 642 20.41 12.58 3.87
C ILE A 642 21.77 11.91 4.08
N TYR A 643 22.70 12.60 4.74
CA TYR A 643 24.01 12.06 5.06
C TYR A 643 23.93 10.80 5.93
N GLU A 644 23.24 10.85 7.07
CA GLU A 644 23.12 9.69 7.95
C GLU A 644 22.36 8.55 7.26
N THR A 645 21.35 8.86 6.45
CA THR A 645 20.65 7.89 5.62
C THR A 645 21.58 7.21 4.62
N LEU A 646 22.34 7.96 3.81
CA LEU A 646 23.27 7.40 2.83
C LEU A 646 24.42 6.63 3.47
N LYS A 647 24.96 7.15 4.57
CA LYS A 647 26.01 6.48 5.37
C LYS A 647 25.52 5.14 5.87
N PHE A 648 24.28 5.08 6.34
CA PHE A 648 23.66 3.84 6.72
C PHE A 648 23.53 2.88 5.53
N CYS A 649 23.02 3.35 4.38
CA CYS A 649 22.92 2.53 3.16
C CYS A 649 24.27 1.98 2.68
N GLN A 650 25.34 2.78 2.72
CA GLN A 650 26.68 2.35 2.29
C GLN A 650 27.33 1.35 3.26
N SER A 651 26.96 1.40 4.54
CA SER A 651 27.49 0.52 5.58
C SER A 651 26.99 -0.92 5.48
N LYS A 652 25.89 -1.17 4.78
CA LYS A 652 25.30 -2.49 4.58
C LYS A 652 25.58 -2.94 3.14
N ASP A 653 26.07 -4.17 2.96
CA ASP A 653 26.39 -4.71 1.62
C ASP A 653 25.15 -5.00 0.76
N ASP A 654 23.95 -4.82 1.28
CA ASP A 654 22.71 -5.07 0.56
C ASP A 654 21.71 -3.93 0.87
N LEU A 655 21.38 -3.15 -0.17
CA LEU A 655 20.54 -1.94 -0.13
C LEU A 655 19.04 -2.23 0.08
N LYS A 656 18.66 -3.46 0.50
CA LYS A 656 17.25 -3.85 0.73
C LYS A 656 16.55 -2.97 1.74
N THR A 657 15.23 -2.88 1.56
CA THR A 657 14.29 -1.93 2.13
C THR A 657 14.58 -1.73 3.61
N GLN A 658 14.79 -0.48 3.99
CA GLN A 658 15.01 -0.05 5.37
C GLN A 658 13.91 0.97 5.67
N TYR A 659 13.56 1.17 6.92
CA TYR A 659 12.55 2.15 7.29
C TYR A 659 13.12 3.14 8.30
N LEU A 660 12.64 4.36 8.18
CA LEU A 660 13.07 5.50 8.97
C LEU A 660 11.82 6.01 9.69
N THR A 661 11.78 5.91 11.00
CA THR A 661 10.61 6.37 11.76
C THR A 661 10.94 7.62 12.53
N ARG A 662 9.98 8.54 12.58
CA ARG A 662 10.09 9.72 13.40
C ARG A 662 9.63 9.36 14.82
N VAL A 663 10.43 9.68 15.83
CA VAL A 663 10.24 9.20 17.21
C VAL A 663 9.03 9.80 17.92
N ASP A 664 8.39 10.83 17.36
CA ASP A 664 7.15 11.37 17.93
C ASP A 664 5.92 10.48 17.71
N GLY A 665 6.08 9.33 17.02
CA GLY A 665 5.06 8.28 16.95
C GLY A 665 3.89 8.61 16.02
N LEU A 666 3.94 9.74 15.32
CA LEU A 666 2.82 10.14 14.47
C LEU A 666 2.92 9.53 13.06
N HIS A 667 4.14 9.19 12.61
CA HIS A 667 4.38 8.75 11.24
C HIS A 667 5.56 7.80 11.10
N ASP A 668 5.31 6.69 10.39
CA ASP A 668 6.33 5.77 9.91
C ASP A 668 6.52 5.96 8.41
N PHE A 669 7.79 5.97 7.99
CA PHE A 669 8.18 6.21 6.61
C PHE A 669 9.03 5.06 6.10
N ASN A 670 8.58 4.43 5.01
CA ASN A 670 9.43 3.50 4.29
C ASN A 670 10.46 4.28 3.49
N PHE A 671 11.73 3.95 3.67
CA PHE A 671 12.75 4.44 2.78
C PHE A 671 12.58 3.78 1.41
N THR A 672 12.69 4.56 0.34
CA THR A 672 12.48 4.08 -1.03
C THR A 672 13.79 3.98 -1.84
N PRO A 673 14.83 3.27 -1.37
CA PRO A 673 16.14 3.24 -2.04
C PRO A 673 16.12 2.61 -3.43
N PHE A 674 15.02 1.93 -3.79
CA PHE A 674 14.85 1.28 -5.08
C PHE A 674 14.03 2.06 -6.09
N GLU A 675 13.28 3.07 -5.64
CA GLU A 675 12.41 3.87 -6.48
C GLU A 675 13.20 5.06 -7.03
N ASP A 676 14.06 5.72 -6.24
CA ASP A 676 14.88 6.84 -6.74
C ASP A 676 16.25 6.39 -7.34
N PRO A 677 16.49 6.60 -8.66
CA PRO A 677 17.75 6.18 -9.30
C PRO A 677 18.98 6.95 -8.80
N MET A 678 18.81 8.22 -8.40
CA MET A 678 19.90 9.05 -7.89
C MET A 678 20.31 8.58 -6.51
N LEU A 679 19.35 8.29 -5.63
CA LEU A 679 19.60 7.72 -4.31
C LEU A 679 20.36 6.40 -4.41
N LYS A 680 19.88 5.49 -5.27
CA LYS A 680 20.52 4.20 -5.52
C LYS A 680 21.96 4.36 -6.01
N LYS A 681 22.19 5.31 -6.92
CA LYS A 681 23.53 5.61 -7.44
C LYS A 681 24.46 6.13 -6.34
N MET A 682 24.00 7.06 -5.52
CA MET A 682 24.78 7.61 -4.39
C MET A 682 25.06 6.55 -3.32
N ALA A 683 24.06 5.73 -2.98
CA ALA A 683 24.21 4.64 -2.02
C ALA A 683 25.16 3.54 -2.52
N SER A 684 25.27 3.34 -3.83
CA SER A 684 26.18 2.37 -4.43
C SER A 684 27.61 2.89 -4.65
N ASP A 685 27.79 4.21 -4.75
CA ASP A 685 29.09 4.84 -4.93
C ASP A 685 29.85 4.92 -3.60
N LYS A 686 30.69 3.93 -3.31
CA LYS A 686 31.59 3.93 -2.14
C LYS A 686 32.92 4.65 -2.40
N SER A 687 33.12 5.21 -3.60
CA SER A 687 34.42 5.77 -4.04
C SER A 687 34.61 7.24 -3.71
N SER A 688 33.52 7.99 -3.54
CA SER A 688 33.54 9.42 -3.21
C SER A 688 33.05 9.68 -1.78
N PRO A 689 33.60 10.67 -1.05
CA PRO A 689 33.05 11.10 0.23
C PRO A 689 31.57 11.49 0.11
N LEU A 690 30.73 11.10 1.08
CA LEU A 690 29.29 11.32 1.05
C LEU A 690 28.90 12.80 0.93
N GLU A 691 29.63 13.69 1.62
CA GLU A 691 29.44 15.13 1.56
C GLU A 691 29.67 15.67 0.14
N GLU A 692 30.68 15.14 -0.57
CA GLU A 692 30.94 15.50 -1.96
C GLU A 692 29.85 14.96 -2.89
N GLN A 693 29.35 13.75 -2.63
CA GLN A 693 28.24 13.18 -3.39
C GLN A 693 26.98 14.03 -3.24
N ILE A 694 26.62 14.41 -2.02
CA ILE A 694 25.45 15.25 -1.75
C ILE A 694 25.59 16.60 -2.46
N LYS A 695 26.73 17.27 -2.30
CA LYS A 695 26.98 18.56 -2.97
C LYS A 695 26.90 18.44 -4.49
N LYS A 696 27.60 17.46 -5.06
CA LYS A 696 27.69 17.26 -6.52
C LYS A 696 26.34 16.94 -7.16
N ASN A 697 25.53 16.09 -6.52
CA ASN A 697 24.29 15.61 -7.12
C ASN A 697 23.08 16.50 -6.76
N LEU A 698 23.03 17.07 -5.56
CA LEU A 698 21.84 17.79 -5.06
C LEU A 698 22.00 19.31 -4.99
N MET A 699 23.22 19.85 -4.84
CA MET A 699 23.40 21.30 -4.60
C MET A 699 24.01 22.01 -5.81
N THR A 700 25.21 21.60 -6.24
CA THR A 700 25.97 22.25 -7.31
C THR A 700 25.18 22.42 -8.62
N PRO A 701 24.38 21.43 -9.09
CA PRO A 701 23.63 21.59 -10.35
C PRO A 701 22.65 22.75 -10.33
N TYR A 702 22.14 23.12 -9.15
CA TYR A 702 21.05 24.08 -8.98
C TYR A 702 21.50 25.39 -8.33
N GLN A 703 22.74 25.46 -7.84
CA GLN A 703 23.27 26.64 -7.15
C GLN A 703 23.20 27.92 -8.01
N MET A 704 23.44 27.79 -9.32
CA MET A 704 23.36 28.92 -10.25
C MET A 704 21.98 29.56 -10.31
N ILE A 705 20.91 28.83 -9.99
CA ILE A 705 19.52 29.34 -9.99
C ILE A 705 19.36 30.41 -8.91
N ALA A 706 20.00 30.24 -7.76
CA ALA A 706 19.91 31.18 -6.64
C ALA A 706 20.42 32.58 -7.00
N ASP A 707 21.37 32.67 -7.93
CA ASP A 707 22.00 33.91 -8.36
C ASP A 707 21.31 34.54 -9.60
N GLN A 708 20.32 33.87 -10.19
CA GLN A 708 19.55 34.40 -11.33
C GLN A 708 18.62 35.54 -10.90
N THR A 709 18.30 36.45 -11.81
CA THR A 709 17.33 37.52 -11.54
C THR A 709 15.90 37.00 -11.62
N VAL A 710 15.06 37.37 -10.64
CA VAL A 710 13.64 36.97 -10.60
C VAL A 710 12.84 37.62 -11.75
N PRO A 711 12.01 36.87 -12.50
CA PRO A 711 11.15 37.42 -13.55
C PRO A 711 10.20 38.52 -13.05
N LYS A 712 9.76 39.43 -13.93
CA LYS A 712 8.86 40.53 -13.54
C LYS A 712 7.46 40.03 -13.20
N GLU A 713 7.02 39.02 -13.93
CA GLU A 713 5.71 38.37 -13.82
C GLU A 713 5.58 37.66 -12.48
N ALA A 714 6.62 36.92 -12.09
CA ALA A 714 6.79 36.30 -10.78
C ALA A 714 6.57 37.28 -9.61
N LYS A 715 7.22 38.45 -9.70
CA LYS A 715 7.11 39.51 -8.69
C LYS A 715 5.68 40.03 -8.57
N LYS A 716 4.98 40.18 -9.70
CA LYS A 716 3.60 40.66 -9.75
C LYS A 716 2.64 39.68 -9.08
N GLU A 717 2.76 38.38 -9.40
CA GLU A 717 1.93 37.34 -8.78
C GLU A 717 2.18 37.24 -7.27
N LEU A 718 3.45 37.31 -6.84
CA LEU A 718 3.78 37.31 -5.43
C LEU A 718 3.20 38.52 -4.68
N CYS A 719 3.29 39.74 -5.25
CA CYS A 719 2.68 40.91 -4.65
C CYS A 719 1.16 40.76 -4.50
N LYS A 720 0.49 40.11 -5.46
CA LYS A 720 -0.93 39.79 -5.36
C LYS A 720 -1.19 38.84 -4.19
N PHE A 721 -0.42 37.76 -4.08
CA PHE A 721 -0.53 36.80 -2.97
C PHE A 721 -0.30 37.45 -1.60
N VAL A 722 0.74 38.26 -1.44
CA VAL A 722 1.04 38.95 -0.17
C VAL A 722 -0.10 39.91 0.20
N LYS A 723 -0.67 40.62 -0.77
CA LYS A 723 -1.83 41.50 -0.55
C LYS A 723 -3.03 40.75 0.02
N GLU A 724 -3.28 39.54 -0.46
CA GLU A 724 -4.39 38.70 -0.01
C GLU A 724 -4.18 38.22 1.44
N ARG A 725 -2.93 38.01 1.88
CA ARG A 725 -2.60 37.52 3.23
C ARG A 725 -2.46 38.62 4.30
N ILE A 726 -1.93 39.78 3.94
CA ILE A 726 -1.76 40.92 4.87
C ILE A 726 -2.42 42.19 4.33
N PRO A 727 -3.73 42.20 4.03
CA PRO A 727 -4.38 43.28 3.30
C PRO A 727 -4.28 44.64 4.01
N ALA A 728 -4.31 44.66 5.34
CA ALA A 728 -4.21 45.89 6.14
C ALA A 728 -2.81 46.52 6.13
N SER A 729 -1.77 45.69 6.04
CA SER A 729 -0.36 46.13 6.09
C SER A 729 0.32 46.11 4.72
N PHE A 730 -0.40 45.75 3.65
CA PHE A 730 0.17 45.52 2.33
C PHE A 730 0.83 46.77 1.74
N GLU A 731 0.23 47.95 1.89
CA GLU A 731 0.81 49.19 1.34
C GLU A 731 2.13 49.56 2.06
N GLU A 732 2.22 49.28 3.36
CA GLU A 732 3.46 49.47 4.11
C GLU A 732 4.52 48.44 3.69
N PHE A 733 4.14 47.16 3.58
CA PHE A 733 5.00 46.10 3.04
C PHE A 733 5.54 46.48 1.66
N LYS A 734 4.67 46.92 0.75
CA LYS A 734 5.02 47.33 -0.61
C LYS A 734 5.96 48.53 -0.61
N LYS A 735 5.73 49.52 0.26
CA LYS A 735 6.62 50.67 0.42
C LYS A 735 8.01 50.25 0.89
N LYS A 736 8.10 49.36 1.88
CA LYS A 736 9.38 48.81 2.35
C LYS A 736 10.08 47.99 1.26
N LEU A 737 9.35 47.13 0.55
CA LEU A 737 9.87 46.35 -0.55
C LEU A 737 10.40 47.24 -1.70
N ALA A 738 9.72 48.36 -1.99
CA ALA A 738 10.14 49.32 -3.01
C ALA A 738 11.43 50.10 -2.64
N CYS A 739 11.83 50.13 -1.36
CA CYS A 739 13.12 50.67 -0.95
C CYS A 739 14.30 49.79 -1.40
N HIS A 740 14.04 48.57 -1.86
CA HIS A 740 15.04 47.67 -2.40
C HIS A 740 15.05 47.73 -3.93
N ASP A 741 16.23 47.59 -4.58
CA ASP A 741 16.34 47.43 -6.05
C ASP A 741 15.97 45.99 -6.46
N TRP A 742 14.75 45.60 -6.11
CA TRP A 742 14.19 44.27 -6.34
C TRP A 742 14.09 43.90 -7.82
N GLN A 743 14.26 44.85 -8.76
CA GLN A 743 14.32 44.55 -10.19
C GLN A 743 15.58 43.78 -10.57
N LYS A 744 16.68 43.96 -9.83
CA LYS A 744 17.98 43.32 -10.09
C LYS A 744 18.35 42.25 -9.07
N MET A 745 17.53 42.06 -8.04
CA MET A 745 17.78 41.05 -7.01
C MET A 745 17.86 39.65 -7.62
N SER A 746 18.81 38.88 -7.08
CA SER A 746 18.87 37.45 -7.30
C SER A 746 17.64 36.76 -6.70
N VAL A 747 17.37 35.51 -7.09
CA VAL A 747 16.32 34.68 -6.47
C VAL A 747 16.52 34.63 -4.95
N PHE A 748 17.73 34.38 -4.49
CA PHE A 748 18.07 34.34 -3.07
C PHE A 748 17.77 35.66 -2.35
N ASP A 749 18.31 36.78 -2.85
CA ASP A 749 18.15 38.09 -2.21
C ASP A 749 16.68 38.51 -2.16
N PHE A 750 15.94 38.23 -3.24
CA PHE A 750 14.52 38.52 -3.32
C PHE A 750 13.73 37.69 -2.31
N TYR A 751 13.99 36.38 -2.24
CA TYR A 751 13.34 35.45 -1.32
C TYR A 751 13.55 35.87 0.14
N GLN A 752 14.80 36.12 0.53
CA GLN A 752 15.16 36.53 1.89
C GLN A 752 14.57 37.89 2.27
N THR A 753 14.56 38.85 1.33
CA THR A 753 13.98 40.17 1.55
C THR A 753 12.48 40.07 1.79
N VAL A 754 11.75 39.34 0.95
CA VAL A 754 10.30 39.18 1.09
C VAL A 754 9.94 38.49 2.39
N LEU A 755 10.64 37.40 2.75
CA LEU A 755 10.38 36.68 3.99
C LEU A 755 10.64 37.53 5.23
N THR A 756 11.76 38.25 5.25
CA THR A 756 12.11 39.14 6.37
C THR A 756 11.04 40.20 6.56
N LEU A 757 10.65 40.87 5.47
CA LEU A 757 9.60 41.88 5.51
C LEU A 757 8.26 41.28 5.94
N PHE A 758 7.87 40.11 5.43
CA PHE A 758 6.59 39.51 5.77
C PHE A 758 6.49 39.14 7.25
N LYS A 759 7.59 38.66 7.86
CA LYS A 759 7.65 38.37 9.31
C LYS A 759 7.45 39.61 10.20
N GLU A 760 7.70 40.82 9.69
CA GLU A 760 7.38 42.05 10.42
C GLU A 760 5.86 42.32 10.50
N PHE A 761 5.08 41.75 9.57
CA PHE A 761 3.64 42.03 9.43
C PHE A 761 2.74 40.83 9.76
N SER A 762 3.30 39.62 9.83
CA SER A 762 2.56 38.41 10.17
C SER A 762 3.41 37.44 11.01
N THR A 763 2.84 36.98 12.11
CA THR A 763 3.39 35.90 12.95
C THR A 763 2.68 34.56 12.70
N ASP A 764 1.76 34.49 11.75
CA ASP A 764 1.06 33.25 11.39
C ASP A 764 2.01 32.32 10.63
N GLU A 765 2.41 31.23 11.28
CA GLU A 765 3.29 30.19 10.73
C GLU A 765 2.70 29.52 9.48
N THR A 766 1.37 29.37 9.41
CA THR A 766 0.69 28.79 8.25
C THR A 766 0.77 29.74 7.06
N ALA A 767 0.56 31.03 7.29
CA ALA A 767 0.74 32.05 6.26
C ALA A 767 2.20 32.14 5.79
N LEU A 768 3.17 31.99 6.70
CA LEU A 768 4.60 31.96 6.38
C LEU A 768 4.98 30.74 5.53
N LEU A 769 4.49 29.54 5.88
CA LEU A 769 4.73 28.33 5.08
C LEU A 769 4.08 28.44 3.70
N SER A 770 2.85 28.96 3.62
CA SER A 770 2.17 29.22 2.35
C SER A 770 2.94 30.24 1.49
N LEU A 771 3.48 31.30 2.09
CA LEU A 771 4.35 32.26 1.39
C LEU A 771 5.63 31.62 0.87
N ASN A 772 6.29 30.79 1.67
CA ASN A 772 7.49 30.03 1.25
C ASN A 772 7.22 29.19 0.00
N ASN A 773 6.10 28.44 0.00
CA ASN A 773 5.68 27.66 -1.16
C ASN A 773 5.44 28.53 -2.40
N ASN A 774 4.74 29.65 -2.25
CA ASN A 774 4.48 30.56 -3.37
C ASN A 774 5.76 31.24 -3.87
N LEU A 775 6.68 31.61 -2.98
CA LEU A 775 7.98 32.13 -3.36
C LEU A 775 8.78 31.12 -4.18
N LEU A 776 8.85 29.87 -3.74
CA LEU A 776 9.53 28.81 -4.49
C LEU A 776 8.89 28.58 -5.87
N MET A 777 7.56 28.53 -5.93
CA MET A 777 6.83 28.24 -7.17
C MET A 777 6.83 29.39 -8.17
N HIS A 778 6.81 30.64 -7.70
CA HIS A 778 6.70 31.81 -8.57
C HIS A 778 8.04 32.50 -8.82
N ALA A 779 9.01 32.49 -7.90
CA ALA A 779 10.29 33.18 -8.11
C ALA A 779 11.17 32.52 -9.20
N LEU A 780 10.86 31.28 -9.57
CA LEU A 780 11.61 30.49 -10.53
C LEU A 780 10.98 30.51 -11.92
N SER A 781 11.82 30.42 -12.95
CA SER A 781 11.33 30.10 -14.29
C SER A 781 10.79 28.67 -14.34
N GLU A 782 9.89 28.38 -15.28
CA GLU A 782 9.35 27.02 -15.43
C GLU A 782 10.46 25.97 -15.66
N LYS A 783 11.50 26.35 -16.42
CA LYS A 783 12.67 25.50 -16.68
C LYS A 783 13.44 25.20 -15.39
N ASP A 784 13.69 26.21 -14.56
CA ASP A 784 14.45 26.03 -13.31
C ASP A 784 13.64 25.22 -12.29
N ARG A 785 12.33 25.48 -12.20
CA ARG A 785 11.42 24.70 -11.34
C ARG A 785 11.45 23.22 -11.73
N LYS A 786 11.23 22.91 -13.02
CA LYS A 786 11.32 21.52 -13.53
C LYS A 786 12.71 20.92 -13.31
N GLY A 787 13.77 21.75 -13.38
CA GLY A 787 15.13 21.33 -13.06
C GLY A 787 15.28 20.86 -11.61
N ILE A 788 14.76 21.63 -10.65
CA ILE A 788 14.80 21.30 -9.22
C ILE A 788 13.91 20.08 -8.92
N GLU A 789 12.70 20.04 -9.48
CA GLU A 789 11.74 18.94 -9.35
C GLU A 789 12.35 17.60 -9.83
N ASN A 790 12.90 17.57 -11.05
CA ASN A 790 13.59 16.40 -11.58
C ASN A 790 14.88 16.06 -10.81
N GLY A 791 15.48 17.08 -10.18
CA GLY A 791 16.68 16.99 -9.36
C GLY A 791 16.44 16.60 -7.91
N ALA A 792 15.19 16.52 -7.47
CA ALA A 792 14.86 16.21 -6.10
C ALA A 792 15.14 14.73 -5.81
N LEU A 793 15.69 14.45 -4.64
CA LEU A 793 15.92 13.11 -4.13
C LEU A 793 14.65 12.63 -3.45
N LEU A 794 13.92 11.69 -4.06
CA LEU A 794 12.79 11.05 -3.39
C LEU A 794 13.34 10.10 -2.34
N ALA A 795 12.87 10.23 -1.10
CA ALA A 795 13.40 9.46 0.01
C ALA A 795 12.34 8.59 0.70
N PHE A 796 11.10 9.07 0.77
CA PHE A 796 10.04 8.37 1.50
C PHE A 796 8.68 8.50 0.82
N ASP A 797 7.90 7.42 0.85
CA ASP A 797 6.47 7.44 0.55
C ASP A 797 5.71 8.09 1.73
N THR A 798 4.58 8.75 1.48
CA THR A 798 3.78 9.46 2.49
C THR A 798 2.31 9.06 2.43
N ASN A 799 1.57 9.14 3.55
CA ASN A 799 0.11 8.95 3.58
C ASN A 799 -0.66 10.26 3.47
N TRP A 800 -0.03 11.32 2.95
CA TRP A 800 -0.65 12.62 2.95
C TRP A 800 -1.52 12.74 1.71
N ASN A 801 -2.79 13.05 1.92
CA ASN A 801 -3.63 13.43 0.82
C ASN A 801 -3.34 14.90 0.48
N SER A 802 -2.80 15.18 -0.70
CA SER A 802 -3.01 16.52 -1.28
C SER A 802 -4.42 16.53 -1.81
N SER A 803 -5.08 17.68 -1.84
CA SER A 803 -6.42 17.82 -2.43
C SER A 803 -6.48 17.53 -3.95
N GLN A 804 -5.51 16.81 -4.51
CA GLN A 804 -5.29 16.57 -5.93
C GLN A 804 -4.89 15.12 -6.23
N ASP A 805 -5.41 14.13 -5.51
CA ASP A 805 -5.43 12.69 -5.87
C ASP A 805 -4.07 12.06 -6.24
N GLU A 806 -2.94 12.72 -5.96
CA GLU A 806 -1.61 12.29 -6.40
C GLU A 806 -0.86 11.59 -5.27
N THR A 807 -0.19 10.48 -5.58
CA THR A 807 0.75 9.85 -4.64
C THR A 807 1.89 10.81 -4.30
N ILE A 808 2.12 11.04 -3.01
CA ILE A 808 3.07 12.05 -2.53
C ILE A 808 4.29 11.42 -1.89
N TYR A 809 5.46 11.90 -2.28
CA TYR A 809 6.75 11.54 -1.73
C TYR A 809 7.37 12.68 -0.93
N PHE A 810 8.09 12.36 0.14
CA PHE A 810 9.06 13.27 0.71
C PHE A 810 10.29 13.36 -0.19
N ALA A 811 10.62 14.60 -0.53
CA ALA A 811 11.66 14.94 -1.46
C ALA A 811 12.65 15.92 -0.82
N PHE A 812 13.93 15.60 -0.93
CA PHE A 812 14.99 16.53 -0.60
C PHE A 812 15.43 17.26 -1.85
N PHE A 813 15.50 18.58 -1.79
CA PHE A 813 15.84 19.39 -2.95
C PHE A 813 16.63 20.63 -2.55
N PHE A 814 17.37 21.21 -3.50
CA PHE A 814 18.04 22.48 -3.30
C PHE A 814 17.05 23.63 -3.39
N ASN A 815 16.88 24.37 -2.29
CA ASN A 815 16.06 25.55 -2.27
C ASN A 815 16.90 26.78 -2.62
N PRO A 816 16.73 27.39 -3.81
CA PRO A 816 17.51 28.56 -4.22
C PRO A 816 17.23 29.80 -3.36
N GLY A 817 16.10 29.83 -2.65
CA GLY A 817 15.74 30.88 -1.72
C GLY A 817 16.51 30.84 -0.41
N THR A 818 17.01 29.68 0.01
CA THR A 818 17.81 29.49 1.23
C THR A 818 19.27 29.13 0.96
N LYS A 819 19.60 28.69 -0.28
CA LYS A 819 20.89 28.10 -0.66
C LYS A 819 21.24 26.83 0.12
N GLU A 820 20.25 26.19 0.72
CA GLU A 820 20.37 24.96 1.51
C GLU A 820 19.51 23.85 0.89
N LEU A 821 19.73 22.61 1.33
CA LEU A 821 18.79 21.54 1.08
C LEU A 821 17.58 21.71 2.00
N ASP A 822 16.39 21.57 1.43
CA ASP A 822 15.12 21.61 2.15
C ASP A 822 14.35 20.31 1.94
N LEU A 823 13.33 20.12 2.78
CA LEU A 823 12.39 19.02 2.69
C LEU A 823 11.04 19.51 2.16
N GLY A 824 10.52 18.80 1.16
CA GLY A 824 9.19 19.02 0.60
C GLY A 824 8.45 17.73 0.33
N THR A 825 7.20 17.89 -0.08
CA THR A 825 6.38 16.87 -0.74
C THR A 825 6.42 17.09 -2.23
N ILE A 826 6.43 16.01 -3.01
CA ILE A 826 6.37 16.05 -4.47
C ILE A 826 5.49 14.91 -4.96
N ASN A 827 4.84 15.10 -6.09
CA ASN A 827 4.01 14.07 -6.71
C ASN A 827 4.88 12.95 -7.27
N HIS A 828 4.30 11.77 -7.46
CA HIS A 828 4.96 10.62 -8.06
C HIS A 828 5.56 10.93 -9.45
N ASP A 829 4.88 11.76 -10.27
CA ASP A 829 5.37 12.24 -11.57
C ASP A 829 6.46 13.33 -11.48
N ARG A 830 6.95 13.59 -10.26
CA ARG A 830 7.91 14.63 -9.88
C ARG A 830 7.43 16.05 -10.12
N THR A 831 6.13 16.29 -10.18
CA THR A 831 5.58 17.66 -10.22
C THR A 831 5.10 18.12 -8.84
N GLY A 832 4.70 19.39 -8.74
CA GLY A 832 3.94 19.86 -7.59
C GLY A 832 4.75 19.98 -6.29
N LEU A 833 6.07 20.21 -6.39
CA LEU A 833 6.95 20.33 -5.23
C LEU A 833 6.47 21.42 -4.24
N ARG A 834 6.27 21.04 -2.98
CA ARG A 834 5.83 21.92 -1.87
C ARG A 834 6.68 21.70 -0.63
N LEU A 835 7.18 22.77 -0.03
CA LEU A 835 7.81 22.77 1.29
C LEU A 835 6.81 22.39 2.38
N ILE A 836 7.28 21.57 3.33
CA ILE A 836 6.48 21.06 4.47
C ILE A 836 7.02 21.49 5.84
N GLY A 837 8.03 22.35 5.84
CA GLY A 837 8.65 22.92 7.05
C GLY A 837 9.77 22.04 7.60
N THR A 838 10.97 22.13 7.01
CA THR A 838 12.18 21.41 7.43
C THR A 838 12.49 21.53 8.93
N GLU A 839 12.17 22.68 9.54
CA GLU A 839 12.33 22.91 10.98
C GLU A 839 11.46 21.96 11.82
N LYS A 840 10.23 21.67 11.38
CA LYS A 840 9.29 20.79 12.09
C LYS A 840 9.66 19.31 11.92
N TRP A 841 10.12 18.92 10.73
CA TRP A 841 10.32 17.52 10.35
C TRP A 841 11.74 17.01 10.54
N VAL A 842 12.72 17.91 10.44
CA VAL A 842 14.13 17.53 10.45
C VAL A 842 14.82 18.11 11.68
N LYS A 843 14.80 19.44 11.84
CA LYS A 843 15.64 20.09 12.84
C LYS A 843 15.16 19.81 14.27
N GLY A 844 15.97 19.08 15.02
CA GLY A 844 15.64 18.70 16.40
C GLY A 844 14.57 17.59 16.49
N ALA A 845 14.04 17.13 15.36
CA ALA A 845 13.26 15.90 15.31
C ALA A 845 14.21 14.71 15.52
N THR A 846 13.76 13.74 16.31
CA THR A 846 14.49 12.50 16.50
C THR A 846 13.97 11.48 15.50
N TRP A 847 14.88 10.80 14.82
CA TRP A 847 14.58 9.73 13.88
C TRP A 847 15.24 8.43 14.35
N ARG A 848 14.58 7.30 14.10
CA ARG A 848 15.12 5.96 14.27
C ARG A 848 15.38 5.36 12.91
N ILE A 849 16.58 4.82 12.74
CA ILE A 849 16.95 4.00 11.59
C ILE A 849 17.03 2.56 12.06
N PHE A 850 16.11 1.73 11.61
CA PHE A 850 16.10 0.32 12.00
C PHE A 850 17.13 -0.48 11.19
N THR A 851 17.94 -1.28 11.89
CA THR A 851 19.13 -1.92 11.31
C THR A 851 18.96 -3.40 11.00
N GLU A 852 17.94 -4.03 11.58
CA GLU A 852 17.58 -5.42 11.33
C GLU A 852 16.48 -5.52 10.27
N ARG A 853 16.51 -6.62 9.51
CA ARG A 853 15.54 -6.92 8.47
C ARG A 853 14.46 -7.85 8.99
N MET A 854 13.24 -7.71 8.46
CA MET A 854 12.26 -8.79 8.56
C MET A 854 12.78 -10.10 7.96
N ALA A 855 13.62 -10.02 6.92
CA ALA A 855 14.29 -11.18 6.32
C ALA A 855 15.10 -12.03 7.30
N ASP A 856 15.60 -11.43 8.38
CA ASP A 856 16.50 -12.09 9.34
C ASP A 856 15.73 -12.70 10.52
N ILE A 857 14.47 -12.31 10.68
CA ILE A 857 13.57 -12.78 11.74
C ILE A 857 13.01 -14.16 11.35
N GLY A 858 13.24 -15.14 12.21
CA GLY A 858 12.75 -16.52 12.03
C GLY A 858 13.73 -17.48 11.34
N LYS A 859 14.94 -17.06 10.95
CA LYS A 859 16.00 -17.97 10.47
C LYS A 859 16.42 -19.01 11.52
N GLU A 860 16.18 -18.75 12.80
CA GLU A 860 16.45 -19.70 13.89
C GLU A 860 15.29 -20.68 14.17
N LYS A 861 14.11 -20.49 13.57
CA LYS A 861 12.90 -21.27 13.86
C LYS A 861 12.37 -22.13 12.68
N PHE A 862 12.98 -22.05 11.49
CA PHE A 862 12.54 -22.79 10.31
C PHE A 862 13.58 -23.74 9.73
#